data_AF-A0A6S4QIF0-F1
#
_entry.id   AF-A0A6S4QIF0-F1
#
_cell.length_a   1.000
_cell.length_b   1.000
_cell.length_c   1.000
_cell.angle_alpha   90.00
_cell.angle_beta   90.00
_cell.angle_gamma   90.00
#
_symmetry.space_group_name_H-M   'P 1'
#
loop_
_entity.id
_entity.type
_entity.pdbx_description
1 polymer ?
#
loop_
_entity_poly.entity_id
_entity_poly.type
_entity_poly.pdbx_seq_one_letter_code
_entity_poly.pdbx_strand_id
1 'polypeptide(L)'
;MKRLLGRRKNRSGVSFKELLGGEVKILEGRTYGTFKGVYLPTILNIMGLMMYLRQGWVVGNAGLLGAMSIVLFSCLITGITALCISSIVTNIRIGSGGVFSLVSQSLGLQVGGSIGIPLYLVQGLSAVLYMYGFLEAWAFIFPEHPRYLVTTILAGVMFVIAFIGVNFVFRAQILIMIVVFFALASIFGGAWTAERTIGTEVVLWGDFTDASYWELFAIYFPAVTGIKVGASMSGSLERPRYSIPVGTLLAWATATMIYLALCVWYAVMGSTDELRSNFLFSVENAWIEELVLLGIMSSCFTAALSSIVAAPRVLQALSVYNILPFSRYLQKLRNGEPRNAFLITMTLVVIVILSFNSINAIAPVITQFFIVIYFIINAVLVLEQRLNLVSFRPALRLPMWVPILGSVLSLVAMVIISPVLGLVSLFSVVMLYLYLSRKQLQAPWETVQSGLLVALSEWLMRWAVKTGSRVNRRIWKPDFLVLLSDEVEFKHWYRLLRSMLYSQGSLNIVVLTRRGRAGKLLREGPSQSKLLKISREQVLNNLRGIQLLPPMVKRLLKSFHSYGIYASAATMESRMYMTGFSSVVGLAESFFPVPNSVFVSVRKHNEADLNKMLRITRNSYKAIVFFVSPLMMAITGREKEVVIWVRDQTPDWQLSFSMSNLDYAILLGYQIKKNWNGHLRLVCAVADEARVDYATDYLEQLSEFARLGDRVSVHVLPQQFEVAIKQFTSADLHIIGLGDRLDKRSLLRLSHLAKSSCLFVKDSGAGLESALV
;
A
#
# COMPACT_ATOMS: atom_id res chain seq x y z
N MET A 1 -39.81 46.22 4.53
CA MET A 1 -39.45 44.99 3.79
C MET A 1 -38.88 43.90 4.73
N LYS A 2 -39.62 43.59 5.82
CA LYS A 2 -39.17 42.75 6.96
C LYS A 2 -40.32 41.81 7.44
N ARG A 3 -41.17 41.35 6.52
CA ARG A 3 -42.45 40.67 6.83
C ARG A 3 -42.86 39.59 5.81
N LEU A 4 -41.95 38.72 5.38
CA LEU A 4 -42.29 37.61 4.47
C LEU A 4 -41.62 36.25 4.75
N LEU A 5 -41.20 35.97 5.99
CA LEU A 5 -40.80 34.60 6.36
C LEU A 5 -41.41 34.21 7.70
N GLY A 6 -42.71 33.95 7.66
CA GLY A 6 -43.45 33.27 8.71
C GLY A 6 -43.01 31.81 8.84
N ARG A 7 -42.78 31.42 10.09
CA ARG A 7 -42.63 30.06 10.62
C ARG A 7 -43.21 28.96 9.73
N ARG A 8 -42.34 28.22 9.02
CA ARG A 8 -42.53 26.80 8.75
C ARG A 8 -41.42 26.01 9.46
N LYS A 9 -41.81 25.39 10.56
CA LYS A 9 -41.01 24.48 11.38
C LYS A 9 -40.84 23.19 10.58
N ASN A 10 -39.90 23.17 9.62
CA ASN A 10 -39.62 21.98 8.81
C ASN A 10 -38.72 21.03 9.62
N ARG A 11 -39.36 20.08 10.30
CA ARG A 11 -38.72 18.88 10.86
C ARG A 11 -38.34 17.95 9.71
N SER A 12 -37.11 18.06 9.20
CA SER A 12 -36.37 17.01 8.45
C SER A 12 -35.14 17.63 7.76
N GLY A 13 -34.28 18.30 8.51
CA GLY A 13 -32.96 18.69 8.03
C GLY A 13 -31.96 17.61 8.38
N VAL A 14 -31.87 16.56 7.56
CA VAL A 14 -30.72 15.65 7.59
C VAL A 14 -29.50 16.49 7.19
N SER A 15 -28.54 16.61 8.11
CA SER A 15 -27.28 17.30 7.88
C SER A 15 -26.56 16.66 6.69
N PHE A 16 -25.99 17.48 5.81
CA PHE A 16 -25.18 17.08 4.65
C PHE A 16 -24.03 16.10 5.01
N LYS A 17 -23.69 15.97 6.30
CA LYS A 17 -22.76 14.97 6.87
C LYS A 17 -23.23 13.51 6.73
N GLU A 18 -24.53 13.22 6.70
CA GLU A 18 -25.04 11.83 6.66
C GLU A 18 -25.04 11.21 5.25
N LEU A 19 -24.73 12.00 4.21
CA LEU A 19 -24.70 11.56 2.81
C LEU A 19 -23.42 10.82 2.40
N LEU A 20 -22.36 10.87 3.23
CA LEU A 20 -21.09 10.18 2.99
C LEU A 20 -20.98 8.95 3.90
N GLY A 21 -21.67 7.88 3.54
CA GLY A 21 -21.54 6.59 4.20
C GLY A 21 -20.10 6.07 4.15
N GLY A 22 -19.49 5.89 5.32
CA GLY A 22 -18.22 5.17 5.48
C GLY A 22 -17.05 5.96 6.07
N GLU A 23 -17.20 7.25 6.38
CA GLU A 23 -16.19 7.93 7.20
C GLU A 23 -16.41 7.55 8.67
N VAL A 24 -15.75 6.47 9.10
CA VAL A 24 -15.56 6.07 10.50
C VAL A 24 -15.39 7.33 11.35
N LYS A 25 -16.21 7.46 12.40
CA LYS A 25 -16.13 8.21 13.69
C LYS A 25 -14.85 8.99 14.11
N ILE A 26 -14.00 9.44 13.19
CA ILE A 26 -12.72 10.13 13.42
C ILE A 26 -12.93 11.66 13.38
N LEU A 27 -14.10 12.12 12.91
CA LEU A 27 -14.39 13.55 12.72
C LEU A 27 -14.79 14.32 13.99
N GLU A 28 -15.02 13.66 15.14
CA GLU A 28 -15.45 14.34 16.38
C GLU A 28 -14.31 15.01 17.19
N GLY A 29 -13.07 15.06 16.67
CA GLY A 29 -11.89 15.57 17.41
C GLY A 29 -11.09 16.70 16.76
N ARG A 30 -11.59 17.34 15.68
CA ARG A 30 -10.87 18.40 14.95
C ARG A 30 -11.30 19.79 15.42
N THR A 31 -10.54 20.40 16.31
CA THR A 31 -10.89 21.65 17.00
C THR A 31 -9.85 22.76 16.90
N TYR A 32 -8.67 22.48 16.33
CA TYR A 32 -7.56 23.43 16.33
C TYR A 32 -7.33 24.09 14.96
N GLY A 33 -7.15 25.40 14.98
CA GLY A 33 -6.76 26.21 13.82
C GLY A 33 -5.24 26.25 13.60
N THR A 34 -4.80 26.99 12.58
CA THR A 34 -3.39 27.06 12.14
C THR A 34 -2.42 27.56 13.22
N PHE A 35 -2.77 28.62 13.94
CA PHE A 35 -1.88 29.22 14.93
C PHE A 35 -1.64 28.31 16.14
N LYS A 36 -2.73 27.89 16.81
CA LYS A 36 -2.67 27.03 18.00
C LYS A 36 -2.25 25.59 17.71
N GLY A 37 -2.65 25.04 16.56
CA GLY A 37 -2.46 23.63 16.25
C GLY A 37 -1.17 23.30 15.49
N VAL A 38 -0.57 24.26 14.79
CA VAL A 38 0.61 24.02 13.95
C VAL A 38 1.74 25.00 14.27
N TYR A 39 1.50 26.31 14.15
CA TYR A 39 2.55 27.32 14.31
C TYR A 39 3.19 27.27 15.71
N LEU A 40 2.39 27.45 16.77
CA LEU A 40 2.86 27.45 18.17
C LEU A 40 3.64 26.18 18.55
N PRO A 41 3.12 24.96 18.33
CA PRO A 41 3.87 23.74 18.59
C PRO A 41 5.17 23.63 17.78
N THR A 42 5.16 24.10 16.52
CA THR A 42 6.33 23.98 15.64
C THR A 42 7.43 24.94 16.06
N ILE A 43 7.11 26.23 16.25
CA ILE A 43 8.09 27.24 16.61
C ILE A 43 8.71 26.99 18.00
N LEU A 44 7.91 26.56 18.98
CA LEU A 44 8.41 26.26 20.34
C LEU A 44 9.29 25.01 20.38
N ASN A 45 9.12 24.07 19.44
CA ASN A 45 10.03 22.91 19.31
C ASN A 45 11.28 23.22 18.49
N ILE A 46 11.24 24.22 17.59
CA ILE A 46 12.45 24.71 16.93
C ILE A 46 13.25 25.54 17.94
N MET A 47 12.64 26.52 18.62
CA MET A 47 13.25 27.39 19.63
C MET A 47 13.51 26.68 20.98
N GLY A 48 14.11 25.49 20.93
CA GLY A 48 14.45 24.69 22.11
C GLY A 48 15.78 25.06 22.75
N LEU A 49 16.26 24.15 23.59
CA LEU A 49 17.50 24.24 24.38
C LEU A 49 18.73 24.73 23.59
N MET A 50 18.93 24.19 22.39
CA MET A 50 20.16 24.41 21.60
C MET A 50 20.35 25.87 21.19
N MET A 51 19.26 26.63 21.03
CA MET A 51 19.33 28.06 20.73
C MET A 51 20.01 28.86 21.84
N TYR A 52 19.75 28.50 23.10
CA TYR A 52 20.31 29.21 24.25
C TYR A 52 21.71 28.71 24.59
N LEU A 53 21.90 27.39 24.62
CA LEU A 53 23.15 26.81 25.16
C LEU A 53 24.24 26.56 24.12
N ARG A 54 23.91 26.41 22.84
CA ARG A 54 24.88 26.00 21.81
C ARG A 54 25.13 27.06 20.76
N GLN A 55 24.24 28.03 20.60
CA GLN A 55 24.41 29.10 19.62
C GLN A 55 25.67 29.94 19.90
N GLY A 56 25.88 30.38 21.14
CA GLY A 56 27.07 31.16 21.53
C GLY A 56 28.36 30.41 21.23
N TRP A 57 28.44 29.14 21.64
CA TRP A 57 29.61 28.29 21.38
C TRP A 57 29.91 28.07 19.90
N VAL A 58 28.88 27.94 19.05
CA VAL A 58 29.05 27.86 17.59
C VAL A 58 29.58 29.17 17.02
N VAL A 59 29.08 30.32 17.50
CA VAL A 59 29.57 31.64 17.08
C VAL A 59 31.02 31.88 17.53
N GLY A 60 31.38 31.48 18.76
CA GLY A 60 32.76 31.61 19.27
C GLY A 60 33.78 30.76 18.51
N ASN A 61 33.38 29.61 17.97
CA ASN A 61 34.27 28.74 17.18
C ASN A 61 34.32 29.09 15.68
N ALA A 62 33.15 29.35 15.06
CA ALA A 62 33.04 29.55 13.61
C ALA A 62 33.11 31.03 13.19
N GLY A 63 33.05 31.97 14.12
CA GLY A 63 32.86 33.40 13.82
C GLY A 63 31.45 33.69 13.28
N LEU A 64 31.17 34.96 12.98
CA LEU A 64 29.84 35.40 12.57
C LEU A 64 29.36 34.73 11.26
N LEU A 65 30.14 34.84 10.18
CA LEU A 65 29.76 34.33 8.86
C LEU A 65 29.78 32.80 8.83
N GLY A 66 30.74 32.17 9.52
CA GLY A 66 30.80 30.71 9.64
C GLY A 66 29.62 30.14 10.44
N ALA A 67 29.23 30.80 11.54
CA ALA A 67 28.02 30.40 12.27
C ALA A 67 26.75 30.62 11.44
N MET A 68 26.61 31.78 10.77
CA MET A 68 25.48 32.04 9.88
C MET A 68 25.39 31.01 8.73
N SER A 69 26.52 30.57 8.15
CA SER A 69 26.50 29.56 7.11
C SER A 69 26.05 28.18 7.64
N ILE A 70 26.46 27.80 8.85
CA ILE A 70 25.99 26.57 9.53
C ILE A 70 24.49 26.63 9.78
N VAL A 71 23.98 27.76 10.30
CA VAL A 71 22.53 27.97 10.53
C VAL A 71 21.76 27.90 9.21
N LEU A 72 22.20 28.63 8.17
CA LEU A 72 21.54 28.66 6.87
C LEU A 72 21.54 27.29 6.19
N PHE A 73 22.64 26.55 6.26
CA PHE A 73 22.72 25.21 5.69
C PHE A 73 21.77 24.23 6.43
N SER A 74 21.69 24.32 7.75
CA SER A 74 20.74 23.54 8.56
C SER A 74 19.27 23.90 8.24
N CYS A 75 18.97 25.20 8.13
CA CYS A 75 17.66 25.71 7.76
C CYS A 75 17.28 25.38 6.31
N LEU A 76 18.23 25.26 5.39
CA LEU A 76 17.99 24.86 4.00
C LEU A 76 17.45 23.42 3.93
N ILE A 77 18.09 22.48 4.64
CA ILE A 77 17.68 21.06 4.67
C ILE A 77 16.25 20.93 5.21
N THR A 78 15.98 21.60 6.34
CA THR A 78 14.66 21.55 6.98
C THR A 78 13.61 22.34 6.19
N GLY A 79 14.00 23.46 5.56
CA GLY A 79 13.13 24.28 4.69
C GLY A 79 12.66 23.53 3.44
N ILE A 80 13.58 22.86 2.73
CA ILE A 80 13.23 22.00 1.59
C ILE A 80 12.26 20.89 2.04
N THR A 81 12.53 20.28 3.18
CA THR A 81 11.66 19.22 3.72
C THR A 81 10.28 19.77 4.11
N ALA A 82 10.21 20.96 4.69
CA ALA A 82 8.94 21.63 5.02
C ALA A 82 8.11 21.95 3.76
N LEU A 83 8.76 22.37 2.67
CA LEU A 83 8.13 22.53 1.36
C LEU A 83 7.60 21.19 0.83
N CYS A 84 8.39 20.11 0.95
CA CYS A 84 7.98 18.78 0.50
C CYS A 84 6.77 18.26 1.29
N ILE A 85 6.78 18.37 2.62
CA ILE A 85 5.62 18.06 3.48
C ILE A 85 4.40 18.86 3.01
N SER A 86 4.58 20.16 2.76
CA SER A 86 3.50 21.05 2.32
C SER A 86 2.89 20.61 0.99
N SER A 87 3.73 20.26 0.01
CA SER A 87 3.27 19.76 -1.29
C SER A 87 2.47 18.47 -1.14
N ILE A 88 2.99 17.47 -0.41
CA ILE A 88 2.31 16.18 -0.21
C ILE A 88 0.97 16.36 0.52
N VAL A 89 0.96 17.12 1.63
CA VAL A 89 -0.24 17.32 2.45
C VAL A 89 -1.36 18.03 1.69
N THR A 90 -1.04 18.91 0.74
CA THR A 90 -2.08 19.54 -0.10
C THR A 90 -2.75 18.56 -1.07
N ASN A 91 -2.08 17.47 -1.42
CA ASN A 91 -2.59 16.43 -2.31
C ASN A 91 -3.44 15.38 -1.56
N ILE A 92 -2.94 14.88 -0.42
CA ILE A 92 -3.53 13.72 0.29
C ILE A 92 -4.50 14.12 1.42
N ARG A 93 -5.27 13.17 1.95
CA ARG A 93 -6.18 13.39 3.10
C ARG A 93 -5.52 12.90 4.39
N ILE A 94 -4.67 13.72 5.00
CA ILE A 94 -3.92 13.31 6.19
C ILE A 94 -4.83 12.92 7.37
N GLY A 95 -4.57 11.75 7.97
CA GLY A 95 -5.22 11.20 9.15
C GLY A 95 -4.46 11.50 10.45
N SER A 96 -4.75 10.79 11.53
CA SER A 96 -3.96 10.86 12.78
C SER A 96 -2.58 10.20 12.60
N GLY A 97 -1.57 10.69 13.33
CA GLY A 97 -0.20 10.15 13.28
C GLY A 97 0.78 10.93 12.38
N GLY A 98 0.37 12.05 11.81
CA GLY A 98 1.23 12.98 11.07
C GLY A 98 2.05 12.35 9.96
N VAL A 99 3.38 12.37 10.11
CA VAL A 99 4.32 11.85 9.11
C VAL A 99 4.06 10.36 8.79
N PHE A 100 3.65 9.55 9.76
CA PHE A 100 3.24 8.16 9.49
C PHE A 100 2.03 8.11 8.54
N SER A 101 1.00 8.92 8.80
CA SER A 101 -0.18 8.99 7.94
C SER A 101 0.15 9.55 6.56
N LEU A 102 1.10 10.49 6.48
CA LEU A 102 1.54 11.10 5.23
C LEU A 102 2.22 10.04 4.36
N VAL A 103 3.22 9.34 4.88
CA VAL A 103 3.97 8.36 4.09
C VAL A 103 3.14 7.10 3.81
N SER A 104 2.29 6.64 4.74
CA SER A 104 1.45 5.46 4.50
C SER A 104 0.37 5.68 3.45
N GLN A 105 -0.12 6.91 3.29
CA GLN A 105 -1.06 7.25 2.21
C GLN A 105 -0.40 7.26 0.85
N SER A 106 0.84 7.75 0.76
CA SER A 106 1.61 7.75 -0.48
C SER A 106 2.14 6.35 -0.82
N LEU A 107 2.97 5.75 0.04
CA LEU A 107 3.75 4.54 -0.27
C LEU A 107 3.16 3.24 0.29
N GLY A 108 2.09 3.30 1.09
CA GLY A 108 1.48 2.13 1.71
C GLY A 108 1.93 1.88 3.15
N LEU A 109 1.19 0.98 3.82
CA LEU A 109 1.30 0.76 5.27
C LEU A 109 2.65 0.15 5.70
N GLN A 110 3.31 -0.63 4.83
CA GLN A 110 4.60 -1.25 5.11
C GLN A 110 5.70 -0.19 5.25
N VAL A 111 5.79 0.70 4.26
CA VAL A 111 6.76 1.81 4.26
C VAL A 111 6.40 2.79 5.37
N GLY A 112 5.12 3.17 5.49
CA GLY A 112 4.66 4.03 6.59
C GLY A 112 5.03 3.47 7.96
N GLY A 113 4.76 2.18 8.22
CA GLY A 113 5.06 1.53 9.50
C GLY A 113 6.56 1.46 9.82
N SER A 114 7.40 1.21 8.80
CA SER A 114 8.87 1.18 8.96
C SER A 114 9.46 2.51 9.41
N ILE A 115 8.75 3.61 9.15
CA ILE A 115 9.11 4.97 9.56
C ILE A 115 8.40 5.38 10.84
N GLY A 116 7.12 4.99 10.96
CA GLY A 116 6.27 5.36 12.09
C GLY A 116 6.75 4.77 13.40
N ILE A 117 7.28 3.54 13.40
CA ILE A 117 7.83 2.91 14.61
C ILE A 117 9.06 3.69 15.14
N PRO A 118 10.11 3.94 14.33
CA PRO A 118 11.20 4.82 14.75
C PRO A 118 10.74 6.23 15.13
N LEU A 119 9.80 6.82 14.38
CA LEU A 119 9.25 8.14 14.68
C LEU A 119 8.60 8.19 16.08
N TYR A 120 7.91 7.13 16.50
CA TYR A 120 7.36 7.00 17.84
C TYR A 120 8.48 6.96 18.90
N LEU A 121 9.48 6.08 18.71
CA LEU A 121 10.58 5.93 19.65
C LEU A 121 11.34 7.25 19.83
N VAL A 122 11.64 7.91 18.73
CA VAL A 122 12.40 9.16 18.73
C VAL A 122 11.61 10.27 19.41
N GLN A 123 10.29 10.36 19.23
CA GLN A 123 9.50 11.34 19.99
C GLN A 123 9.53 11.08 21.50
N GLY A 124 9.50 9.82 21.93
CA GLY A 124 9.70 9.47 23.34
C GLY A 124 11.09 9.89 23.85
N LEU A 125 12.15 9.61 23.07
CA LEU A 125 13.51 10.02 23.40
C LEU A 125 13.69 11.55 23.41
N SER A 126 13.05 12.27 22.49
CA SER A 126 13.07 13.73 22.45
C SER A 126 12.47 14.34 23.71
N ALA A 127 11.41 13.74 24.28
CA ALA A 127 10.85 14.21 25.54
C ALA A 127 11.91 14.19 26.66
N VAL A 128 12.69 13.12 26.75
CA VAL A 128 13.77 12.98 27.74
C VAL A 128 14.91 13.97 27.47
N LEU A 129 15.30 14.15 26.20
CA LEU A 129 16.30 15.14 25.80
C LEU A 129 15.92 16.54 26.30
N TYR A 130 14.67 16.95 26.10
CA TYR A 130 14.19 18.26 26.53
C TYR A 130 14.06 18.36 28.06
N MET A 131 13.73 17.28 28.78
CA MET A 131 13.76 17.27 30.25
C MET A 131 15.17 17.46 30.81
N TYR A 132 16.18 16.86 30.19
CA TYR A 132 17.56 17.12 30.58
C TYR A 132 18.00 18.55 30.24
N GLY A 133 17.49 19.13 29.16
CA GLY A 133 17.71 20.54 28.85
C GLY A 133 17.13 21.47 29.91
N PHE A 134 15.92 21.17 30.39
CA PHE A 134 15.33 21.86 31.54
C PHE A 134 16.23 21.73 32.78
N LEU A 135 16.78 20.54 33.01
CA LEU A 135 17.62 20.26 34.16
C LEU A 135 18.94 21.06 34.15
N GLU A 136 19.54 21.32 32.98
CA GLU A 136 20.75 22.15 32.89
C GLU A 136 20.49 23.58 33.40
N ALA A 137 19.37 24.20 33.01
CA ALA A 137 18.97 25.50 33.54
C ALA A 137 18.54 25.44 35.02
N TRP A 138 17.86 24.35 35.43
CA TRP A 138 17.47 24.15 36.84
C TRP A 138 18.69 24.04 37.75
N ALA A 139 19.73 23.32 37.33
CA ALA A 139 20.95 23.10 38.12
C ALA A 139 21.75 24.39 38.31
N PHE A 140 21.61 25.37 37.41
CA PHE A 140 22.20 26.69 37.59
C PHE A 140 21.57 27.45 38.77
N ILE A 141 20.25 27.31 38.97
CA ILE A 141 19.52 27.96 40.08
C ILE A 141 19.63 27.14 41.38
N PHE A 142 19.56 25.81 41.27
CA PHE A 142 19.52 24.88 42.41
C PHE A 142 20.58 23.76 42.24
N PRO A 143 21.86 24.06 42.48
CA PRO A 143 22.96 23.11 42.24
C PRO A 143 22.93 21.88 43.17
N GLU A 144 22.42 22.04 44.39
CA GLU A 144 22.33 20.98 45.41
C GLU A 144 21.22 19.95 45.12
N HIS A 145 20.33 20.21 44.16
CA HIS A 145 19.20 19.32 43.90
C HIS A 145 19.63 18.09 43.09
N PRO A 146 19.28 16.86 43.51
CA PRO A 146 19.66 15.65 42.80
C PRO A 146 18.98 15.57 41.43
N ARG A 147 19.82 15.59 40.39
CA ARG A 147 19.42 15.62 38.97
C ARG A 147 18.33 14.60 38.61
N TYR A 148 18.54 13.36 39.03
CA TYR A 148 17.64 12.24 38.75
C TYR A 148 16.25 12.40 39.39
N LEU A 149 16.18 12.93 40.61
CA LEU A 149 14.92 13.16 41.32
C LEU A 149 14.11 14.24 40.61
N VAL A 150 14.77 15.35 40.24
CA VAL A 150 14.13 16.48 39.54
C VAL A 150 13.56 16.03 38.21
N THR A 151 14.30 15.28 37.40
CA THR A 151 13.81 14.78 36.10
C THR A 151 12.64 13.81 36.24
N THR A 152 12.65 12.96 37.27
CA THR A 152 11.56 12.01 37.53
C THR A 152 10.29 12.72 37.99
N ILE A 153 10.42 13.71 38.88
CA ILE A 153 9.31 14.57 39.31
C ILE A 153 8.75 15.34 38.12
N LEU A 154 9.62 15.93 37.29
CA LEU A 154 9.23 16.66 36.09
C LEU A 154 8.43 15.79 35.12
N ALA A 155 8.89 14.57 34.86
CA ALA A 155 8.18 13.59 34.05
C ALA A 155 6.80 13.24 34.65
N GLY A 156 6.71 13.11 35.99
CA GLY A 156 5.45 12.91 36.71
C GLY A 156 4.48 14.09 36.58
N VAL A 157 4.96 15.32 36.68
CA VAL A 157 4.14 16.53 36.47
C VAL A 157 3.62 16.57 35.03
N MET A 158 4.49 16.33 34.05
CA MET A 158 4.08 16.27 32.64
C MET A 158 3.09 15.14 32.36
N PHE A 159 3.23 13.99 33.04
CA PHE A 159 2.26 12.89 32.99
C PHE A 159 0.88 13.36 33.40
N VAL A 160 0.77 13.99 34.57
CA VAL A 160 -0.52 14.46 35.10
C VAL A 160 -1.14 15.49 34.15
N ILE A 161 -0.35 16.46 33.68
CA ILE A 161 -0.83 17.51 32.77
C ILE A 161 -1.36 16.91 31.46
N ALA A 162 -0.58 16.03 30.82
CA ALA A 162 -1.00 15.42 29.57
C ALA A 162 -2.15 14.41 29.75
N PHE A 163 -2.30 13.79 30.92
CA PHE A 163 -3.39 12.87 31.23
C PHE A 163 -4.73 13.55 31.48
N ILE A 164 -4.73 14.76 32.08
CA ILE A 164 -5.96 15.56 32.32
C ILE A 164 -6.59 15.99 30.99
N GLY A 165 -5.77 16.35 30.00
CA GLY A 165 -6.24 16.53 28.63
C GLY A 165 -5.39 17.49 27.79
N VAL A 166 -5.31 17.18 26.51
CA VAL A 166 -4.47 17.91 25.54
C VAL A 166 -4.89 19.38 25.37
N ASN A 167 -6.14 19.73 25.68
CA ASN A 167 -6.61 21.12 25.65
C ASN A 167 -5.83 22.03 26.61
N PHE A 168 -5.38 21.51 27.76
CA PHE A 168 -4.58 22.29 28.71
C PHE A 168 -3.18 22.56 28.14
N VAL A 169 -2.59 21.57 27.47
CA VAL A 169 -1.28 21.68 26.81
C VAL A 169 -1.26 22.82 25.79
N PHE A 170 -2.26 22.89 24.91
CA PHE A 170 -2.36 23.96 23.91
C PHE A 170 -2.59 25.35 24.54
N ARG A 171 -3.24 25.45 25.71
CA ARG A 171 -3.37 26.72 26.42
C ARG A 171 -2.05 27.13 27.08
N ALA A 172 -1.33 26.18 27.68
CA ALA A 172 -0.02 26.41 28.29
C ALA A 172 1.01 26.90 27.26
N GLN A 173 0.98 26.39 26.03
CA GLN A 173 1.86 26.84 24.94
C GLN A 173 1.77 28.33 24.63
N ILE A 174 0.58 28.95 24.78
CA ILE A 174 0.41 30.40 24.55
C ILE A 174 1.13 31.19 25.64
N LEU A 175 0.96 30.79 26.90
CA LEU A 175 1.66 31.42 28.03
C LEU A 175 3.17 31.31 27.86
N ILE A 176 3.65 30.14 27.44
CA ILE A 176 5.08 29.89 27.27
C ILE A 176 5.64 30.68 26.08
N MET A 177 4.88 30.83 24.99
CA MET A 177 5.28 31.71 23.89
C MET A 177 5.48 33.16 24.36
N ILE A 178 4.61 33.66 25.25
CA ILE A 178 4.77 35.00 25.83
C ILE A 178 6.07 35.09 26.64
N VAL A 179 6.36 34.08 27.47
CA VAL A 179 7.61 34.00 28.23
C VAL A 179 8.83 33.97 27.30
N VAL A 180 8.84 33.12 26.27
CA VAL A 180 9.95 33.01 25.31
C VAL A 180 10.14 34.32 24.55
N PHE A 181 9.06 35.00 24.18
CA PHE A 181 9.13 36.31 23.55
C PHE A 181 9.82 37.34 24.46
N PHE A 182 9.43 37.40 25.74
CA PHE A 182 10.08 38.29 26.70
C PHE A 182 11.51 37.90 27.02
N ALA A 183 11.84 36.60 27.07
CA ALA A 183 13.21 36.12 27.21
C ALA A 183 14.09 36.57 26.03
N LEU A 184 13.59 36.43 24.79
CA LEU A 184 14.30 36.94 23.60
C LEU A 184 14.45 38.47 23.65
N ALA A 185 13.41 39.19 24.07
CA ALA A 185 13.48 40.64 24.24
C ALA A 185 14.51 41.04 25.31
N SER A 186 14.66 40.26 26.38
CA SER A 186 15.68 40.45 27.42
C SER A 186 17.09 40.23 26.88
N ILE A 187 17.31 39.19 26.08
CA ILE A 187 18.60 38.91 25.41
C ILE A 187 18.98 40.10 24.51
N PHE A 188 18.12 40.48 23.57
CA PHE A 188 18.40 41.62 22.69
C PHE A 188 18.50 42.95 23.47
N GLY A 189 17.75 43.07 24.57
CA GLY A 189 17.81 44.19 25.52
C GLY A 189 19.15 44.33 26.24
N GLY A 190 19.87 43.22 26.43
CA GLY A 190 21.19 43.19 27.06
C GLY A 190 22.24 44.05 26.34
N ALA A 191 22.03 44.34 25.05
CA ALA A 191 22.88 45.25 24.29
C ALA A 191 22.86 46.70 24.81
N TRP A 192 21.83 47.11 25.57
CA TRP A 192 21.77 48.43 26.20
C TRP A 192 22.43 48.48 27.58
N THR A 193 22.55 47.35 28.28
CA THR A 193 23.06 47.28 29.66
C THR A 193 24.50 46.84 29.75
N ALA A 194 25.03 46.12 28.74
CA ALA A 194 26.43 45.75 28.71
C ALA A 194 27.32 47.00 28.70
N GLU A 195 28.00 47.26 29.81
CA GLU A 195 29.08 48.24 29.90
C GLU A 195 30.16 47.84 28.89
N ARG A 196 30.09 48.50 27.73
CA ARG A 196 30.84 48.27 26.50
C ARG A 196 32.20 47.57 26.66
N THR A 197 32.22 46.25 26.46
CA THR A 197 33.26 45.58 25.66
C THR A 197 32.91 45.67 24.16
N ILE A 198 32.53 46.87 23.66
CA ILE A 198 32.38 47.17 22.20
C ILE A 198 33.77 47.22 21.51
N GLY A 199 34.76 46.51 22.04
CA GLY A 199 36.18 46.64 21.71
C GLY A 199 36.87 45.38 21.23
N THR A 200 36.15 44.28 20.99
CA THR A 200 36.74 43.13 20.26
C THR A 200 36.27 43.19 18.80
N GLU A 201 37.23 43.15 17.86
CA GLU A 201 36.92 43.09 16.44
C GLU A 201 36.01 41.88 16.19
N VAL A 202 34.88 42.10 15.51
CA VAL A 202 33.95 41.02 15.17
C VAL A 202 34.67 40.05 14.26
N VAL A 203 34.95 38.85 14.77
CA VAL A 203 35.55 37.78 14.00
C VAL A 203 34.53 37.28 12.98
N LEU A 204 34.74 37.67 11.72
CA LEU A 204 33.85 37.27 10.62
C LEU A 204 33.95 35.78 10.32
N TRP A 205 35.15 35.21 10.35
CA TRP A 205 35.42 33.80 10.12
C TRP A 205 36.32 33.28 11.23
N GLY A 206 35.86 32.27 11.95
CA GLY A 206 36.56 31.72 13.12
C GLY A 206 37.63 30.70 12.76
N ASP A 207 38.49 30.40 13.74
CA ASP A 207 39.63 29.50 13.60
C ASP A 207 39.32 28.02 13.86
N PHE A 208 38.07 27.67 14.22
CA PHE A 208 37.61 26.28 14.44
C PHE A 208 38.49 25.48 15.43
N THR A 209 38.87 26.10 16.56
CA THR A 209 39.81 25.52 17.53
C THR A 209 39.25 24.29 18.26
N ASP A 210 38.00 24.35 18.73
CA ASP A 210 37.43 23.28 19.57
C ASP A 210 36.73 22.21 18.72
N ALA A 211 36.27 22.59 17.53
CA ALA A 211 35.55 21.72 16.61
C ALA A 211 35.62 22.23 15.17
N SER A 212 35.73 21.29 14.23
CA SER A 212 35.68 21.57 12.80
C SER A 212 34.30 22.08 12.34
N TYR A 213 34.24 22.71 11.16
CA TYR A 213 32.99 23.21 10.57
C TYR A 213 31.86 22.16 10.57
N TRP A 214 32.20 20.92 10.22
CA TRP A 214 31.24 19.83 10.11
C TRP A 214 30.81 19.26 11.46
N GLU A 215 31.68 19.29 12.46
CA GLU A 215 31.34 18.92 13.85
C GLU A 215 30.44 19.98 14.49
N LEU A 216 30.72 21.27 14.26
CA LEU A 216 29.83 22.36 14.68
C LEU A 216 28.45 22.23 14.02
N PHE A 217 28.40 21.92 12.72
CA PHE A 217 27.15 21.60 12.04
C PHE A 217 26.43 20.42 12.69
N ALA A 218 27.14 19.34 13.03
CA ALA A 218 26.54 18.16 13.63
C ALA A 218 25.96 18.41 15.02
N ILE A 219 26.63 19.23 15.82
CA ILE A 219 26.16 19.65 17.15
C ILE A 219 24.97 20.60 17.02
N TYR A 220 24.95 21.47 16.01
CA TYR A 220 23.92 22.48 15.84
C TYR A 220 22.64 21.97 15.17
N PHE A 221 22.75 21.05 14.21
CA PHE A 221 21.62 20.56 13.41
C PHE A 221 20.38 20.10 14.21
N PRO A 222 20.47 19.47 15.39
CA PRO A 222 19.31 19.13 16.21
C PRO A 222 18.37 20.32 16.49
N ALA A 223 18.90 21.54 16.57
CA ALA A 223 18.15 22.78 16.83
C ALA A 223 17.04 23.04 15.81
N VAL A 224 17.24 22.67 14.54
CA VAL A 224 16.27 22.98 13.46
C VAL A 224 15.25 21.86 13.19
N THR A 225 15.32 20.73 13.90
CA THR A 225 14.58 19.51 13.54
C THR A 225 13.07 19.52 13.91
N GLY A 226 12.59 20.58 14.58
CA GLY A 226 11.22 20.69 15.09
C GLY A 226 10.10 20.82 14.03
N ILE A 227 10.42 20.95 12.73
CA ILE A 227 9.45 21.29 11.66
C ILE A 227 8.24 20.33 11.54
N LYS A 228 8.40 19.07 11.94
CA LYS A 228 7.37 18.02 11.76
C LYS A 228 6.34 17.96 12.89
N VAL A 229 6.55 18.67 14.00
CA VAL A 229 5.65 18.61 15.15
C VAL A 229 4.26 19.09 14.77
N GLY A 230 4.15 20.16 13.97
CA GLY A 230 2.86 20.63 13.46
C GLY A 230 2.10 19.58 12.64
N ALA A 231 2.82 18.75 11.86
CA ALA A 231 2.20 17.65 11.11
C ALA A 231 1.76 16.49 12.02
N SER A 232 2.46 16.23 13.14
CA SER A 232 2.10 15.16 14.10
C SER A 232 0.70 15.34 14.72
N MET A 233 0.20 16.58 14.75
CA MET A 233 -1.12 16.96 15.26
C MET A 233 -2.22 16.98 14.19
N SER A 234 -1.95 16.48 12.98
CA SER A 234 -2.86 16.48 11.82
C SER A 234 -4.27 15.95 12.12
N GLY A 235 -4.40 14.98 13.02
CA GLY A 235 -5.69 14.40 13.41
C GLY A 235 -6.62 15.35 14.17
N SER A 236 -6.08 16.40 14.81
CA SER A 236 -6.84 17.34 15.63
C SER A 236 -7.08 18.71 14.98
N LEU A 237 -6.56 18.91 13.76
CA LEU A 237 -6.72 20.18 13.02
C LEU A 237 -8.04 20.23 12.26
N GLU A 238 -8.70 21.39 12.25
CA GLU A 238 -9.92 21.62 11.46
C GLU A 238 -9.67 21.51 9.96
N ARG A 239 -8.59 22.14 9.48
CA ARG A 239 -8.20 22.19 8.05
C ARG A 239 -6.73 21.81 7.85
N PRO A 240 -6.35 20.52 7.99
CA PRO A 240 -4.95 20.10 7.92
C PRO A 240 -4.24 20.51 6.61
N ARG A 241 -4.94 20.44 5.47
CA ARG A 241 -4.41 20.79 4.14
C ARG A 241 -3.96 22.24 3.98
N TYR A 242 -4.53 23.14 4.79
CA TYR A 242 -4.18 24.56 4.78
C TYR A 242 -3.30 24.91 5.98
N SER A 243 -3.66 24.41 7.17
CA SER A 243 -2.97 24.75 8.41
C SER A 243 -1.55 24.21 8.49
N ILE A 244 -1.27 23.01 7.97
CA ILE A 244 0.09 22.44 8.03
C ILE A 244 1.06 23.25 7.16
N PRO A 245 0.81 23.49 5.85
CA PRO A 245 1.72 24.27 5.03
C PRO A 245 1.99 25.67 5.59
N VAL A 246 0.93 26.43 5.90
CA VAL A 246 1.05 27.81 6.34
C VAL A 246 1.72 27.88 7.72
N GLY A 247 1.29 27.04 8.66
CA GLY A 247 1.82 27.06 10.02
C GLY A 247 3.29 26.62 10.10
N THR A 248 3.67 25.55 9.39
CA THR A 248 5.04 25.04 9.40
C THR A 248 6.01 25.98 8.68
N LEU A 249 5.66 26.51 7.51
CA LEU A 249 6.53 27.43 6.76
C LEU A 249 6.70 28.77 7.48
N LEU A 250 5.64 29.31 8.09
CA LEU A 250 5.74 30.53 8.90
C LEU A 250 6.63 30.30 10.13
N ALA A 251 6.47 29.18 10.84
CA ALA A 251 7.30 28.87 12.02
C ALA A 251 8.78 28.67 11.66
N TRP A 252 9.05 28.01 10.52
CA TRP A 252 10.42 27.85 10.01
C TRP A 252 11.05 29.20 9.63
N ALA A 253 10.30 30.07 8.93
CA ALA A 253 10.79 31.38 8.53
C ALA A 253 11.08 32.29 9.74
N THR A 254 10.18 32.32 10.72
CA THR A 254 10.38 33.13 11.93
C THR A 254 11.54 32.62 12.79
N ALA A 255 11.68 31.31 12.96
CA ALA A 255 12.80 30.73 13.69
C ALA A 255 14.15 31.00 12.99
N THR A 256 14.20 30.87 11.66
CA THR A 256 15.42 31.17 10.89
C THR A 256 15.86 32.62 11.07
N MET A 257 14.93 33.57 11.01
CA MET A 257 15.24 34.99 11.25
C MET A 257 15.78 35.23 12.66
N ILE A 258 15.20 34.59 13.67
CA ILE A 258 15.64 34.74 15.07
C ILE A 258 17.03 34.13 15.28
N TYR A 259 17.33 32.97 14.71
CA TYR A 259 18.67 32.39 14.80
C TYR A 259 19.74 33.25 14.13
N LEU A 260 19.45 33.83 12.96
CA LEU A 260 20.38 34.75 12.31
C LEU A 260 20.60 36.02 13.14
N ALA A 261 19.54 36.58 13.72
CA ALA A 261 19.65 37.74 14.61
C ALA A 261 20.48 37.41 15.86
N LEU A 262 20.31 36.20 16.44
CA LEU A 262 21.12 35.75 17.57
C LEU A 262 22.59 35.54 17.19
N CYS A 263 22.92 35.03 16.00
CA CYS A 263 24.32 34.97 15.54
C CYS A 263 24.99 36.35 15.59
N VAL A 264 24.30 37.37 15.08
CA VAL A 264 24.79 38.76 15.09
C VAL A 264 24.93 39.26 16.52
N TRP A 265 23.94 39.01 17.38
CA TRP A 265 23.98 39.42 18.78
C TRP A 265 25.16 38.80 19.53
N TYR A 266 25.36 37.48 19.47
CA TYR A 266 26.49 36.82 20.13
C TYR A 266 27.85 37.34 19.63
N ALA A 267 27.98 37.53 18.31
CA ALA A 267 29.24 38.00 17.72
C ALA A 267 29.58 39.45 18.09
N VAL A 268 28.59 40.27 18.43
CA VAL A 268 28.78 41.66 18.87
C VAL A 268 28.99 41.76 20.38
N MET A 269 28.36 40.87 21.15
CA MET A 269 28.34 40.96 22.62
C MET A 269 29.51 40.26 23.30
N GLY A 270 30.01 39.14 22.75
CA GLY A 270 31.00 38.29 23.41
C GLY A 270 32.31 38.15 22.65
N SER A 271 33.42 38.10 23.39
CA SER A 271 34.72 37.71 22.83
C SER A 271 34.75 36.22 22.47
N THR A 272 35.61 35.81 21.53
CA THR A 272 35.67 34.42 21.05
C THR A 272 35.91 33.42 22.17
N ASP A 273 36.79 33.73 23.11
CA ASP A 273 37.16 32.82 24.20
C ASP A 273 36.04 32.70 25.24
N GLU A 274 35.38 33.80 25.55
CA GLU A 274 34.25 33.84 26.49
C GLU A 274 33.06 33.04 25.96
N LEU A 275 32.73 33.20 24.67
CA LEU A 275 31.68 32.43 23.99
C LEU A 275 31.99 30.92 23.94
N ARG A 276 33.27 30.52 23.97
CA ARG A 276 33.69 29.11 24.00
C ARG A 276 33.59 28.51 25.40
N SER A 277 33.97 29.27 26.43
CA SER A 277 33.97 28.77 27.81
C SER A 277 32.59 28.80 28.48
N ASN A 278 31.74 29.78 28.14
CA ASN A 278 30.48 30.00 28.85
C ASN A 278 29.26 29.67 27.98
N PHE A 279 28.66 28.49 28.22
CA PHE A 279 27.42 28.06 27.55
C PHE A 279 26.18 28.86 27.97
N LEU A 280 26.23 29.60 29.10
CA LEU A 280 25.15 30.44 29.60
C LEU A 280 25.39 31.93 29.35
N PHE A 281 26.31 32.28 28.44
CA PHE A 281 26.64 33.66 28.08
C PHE A 281 25.41 34.54 27.80
N SER A 282 24.36 34.00 27.16
CA SER A 282 23.13 34.75 26.90
C SER A 282 22.29 35.06 28.13
N VAL A 283 22.48 34.33 29.22
CA VAL A 283 21.80 34.58 30.50
C VAL A 283 22.49 35.73 31.21
N GLU A 284 23.81 35.65 31.38
CA GLU A 284 24.61 36.63 32.13
C GLU A 284 24.63 38.01 31.46
N ASN A 285 24.57 38.07 30.14
CA ASN A 285 24.58 39.34 29.38
C ASN A 285 23.19 39.81 28.93
N ALA A 286 22.12 39.28 29.54
CA ALA A 286 20.76 39.72 29.27
C ALA A 286 20.40 40.97 30.08
N TRP A 287 19.30 41.66 29.70
CA TRP A 287 18.78 42.75 30.52
C TRP A 287 18.22 42.26 31.86
N ILE A 288 17.53 41.12 31.85
CA ILE A 288 16.98 40.43 33.01
C ILE A 288 17.34 38.95 32.87
N GLU A 289 18.29 38.50 33.67
CA GLU A 289 18.86 37.15 33.63
C GLU A 289 17.80 36.08 33.97
N GLU A 290 16.99 36.32 35.01
CA GLU A 290 15.99 35.37 35.50
C GLU A 290 14.92 35.10 34.44
N LEU A 291 14.63 36.10 33.61
CA LEU A 291 13.65 35.97 32.52
C LEU A 291 14.16 35.05 31.41
N VAL A 292 15.47 35.08 31.13
CA VAL A 292 16.09 34.19 30.14
C VAL A 292 16.14 32.76 30.68
N LEU A 293 16.52 32.56 31.95
CA LEU A 293 16.47 31.25 32.60
C LEU A 293 15.05 30.66 32.58
N LEU A 294 14.05 31.45 32.96
CA LEU A 294 12.64 31.05 32.91
C LEU A 294 12.20 30.74 31.47
N GLY A 295 12.71 31.47 30.48
CA GLY A 295 12.54 31.19 29.05
C GLY A 295 13.10 29.84 28.60
N ILE A 296 14.34 29.53 28.99
CA ILE A 296 15.00 28.24 28.69
C ILE A 296 14.18 27.09 29.28
N MET A 297 13.85 27.20 30.58
CA MET A 297 13.08 26.20 31.31
C MET A 297 11.69 26.01 30.69
N SER A 298 10.98 27.09 30.39
CA SER A 298 9.62 27.03 29.81
C SER A 298 9.63 26.43 28.40
N SER A 299 10.61 26.78 27.57
CA SER A 299 10.76 26.21 26.23
C SER A 299 11.01 24.70 26.29
N CYS A 300 11.97 24.26 27.11
CA CYS A 300 12.29 22.85 27.30
C CYS A 300 11.09 22.06 27.86
N PHE A 301 10.38 22.63 28.84
CA PHE A 301 9.16 22.05 29.39
C PHE A 301 8.10 21.82 28.30
N THR A 302 7.91 22.80 27.42
CA THR A 302 6.91 22.72 26.34
C THR A 302 7.29 21.74 25.26
N ALA A 303 8.55 21.71 24.86
CA ALA A 303 9.05 20.78 23.86
C ALA A 303 8.88 19.34 24.34
N ALA A 304 9.25 19.07 25.60
CA ALA A 304 9.03 17.77 26.26
C ALA A 304 7.54 17.38 26.29
N LEU A 305 6.68 18.29 26.74
CA LEU A 305 5.23 18.07 26.83
C LEU A 305 4.61 17.81 25.45
N SER A 306 5.07 18.52 24.42
CA SER A 306 4.62 18.34 23.03
C SER A 306 4.98 16.96 22.50
N SER A 307 6.21 16.49 22.76
CA SER A 307 6.67 15.15 22.40
C SER A 307 5.90 14.05 23.12
N ILE A 308 5.60 14.22 24.42
CA ILE A 308 4.79 13.30 25.23
C ILE A 308 3.34 13.18 24.72
N VAL A 309 2.77 14.26 24.17
CA VAL A 309 1.42 14.24 23.57
C VAL A 309 1.44 13.65 22.15
N ALA A 310 2.50 13.89 21.39
CA ALA A 310 2.62 13.46 20.01
C ALA A 310 2.90 11.95 19.86
N ALA A 311 3.83 11.40 20.66
CA ALA A 311 4.25 10.00 20.54
C ALA A 311 3.08 8.99 20.68
N PRO A 312 2.19 9.08 21.68
CA PRO A 312 1.04 8.19 21.83
C PRO A 312 0.08 8.22 20.65
N ARG A 313 -0.04 9.36 19.97
CA ARG A 313 -0.91 9.52 18.79
C ARG A 313 -0.32 8.82 17.57
N VAL A 314 1.01 8.84 17.42
CA VAL A 314 1.69 8.03 16.40
C VAL A 314 1.54 6.54 16.72
N LEU A 315 1.75 6.14 17.98
CA LEU A 315 1.59 4.74 18.41
C LEU A 315 0.15 4.24 18.20
N GLN A 316 -0.84 5.07 18.53
CA GLN A 316 -2.24 4.76 18.27
C GLN A 316 -2.52 4.63 16.77
N ALA A 317 -2.02 5.54 15.93
CA ALA A 317 -2.21 5.48 14.48
C ALA A 317 -1.63 4.21 13.88
N LEU A 318 -0.44 3.77 14.34
CA LEU A 318 0.16 2.50 13.95
C LEU A 318 -0.70 1.29 14.34
N SER A 319 -1.31 1.34 15.52
CA SER A 319 -2.15 0.24 16.04
C SER A 319 -3.46 0.04 15.27
N VAL A 320 -4.07 1.12 14.75
CA VAL A 320 -5.31 1.04 13.94
C VAL A 320 -5.13 0.13 12.73
N TYR A 321 -3.93 0.08 12.16
CA TYR A 321 -3.61 -0.71 10.97
C TYR A 321 -2.97 -2.07 11.29
N ASN A 322 -3.04 -2.55 12.54
CA ASN A 322 -2.47 -3.82 12.99
C ASN A 322 -0.95 -3.97 12.72
N ILE A 323 -0.22 -2.84 12.67
CA ILE A 323 1.24 -2.84 12.45
C ILE A 323 1.95 -3.40 13.70
N LEU A 324 1.50 -2.97 14.88
CA LEU A 324 2.09 -3.29 16.17
C LEU A 324 1.51 -4.59 16.78
N PRO A 325 2.29 -5.31 17.62
CA PRO A 325 1.72 -6.32 18.50
C PRO A 325 0.71 -5.65 19.47
N PHE A 326 -0.31 -6.39 19.91
CA PHE A 326 -1.37 -5.89 20.81
C PHE A 326 -2.15 -4.66 20.29
N SER A 327 -2.25 -4.50 18.97
CA SER A 327 -2.93 -3.37 18.31
C SER A 327 -4.34 -3.10 18.84
N ARG A 328 -5.12 -4.15 19.18
CA ARG A 328 -6.48 -4.00 19.76
C ARG A 328 -6.52 -3.28 21.10
N TYR A 329 -5.46 -3.39 21.91
CA TYR A 329 -5.36 -2.69 23.19
C TYR A 329 -4.94 -1.23 22.98
N LEU A 330 -3.97 -1.00 22.10
CA LEU A 330 -3.40 0.32 21.82
C LEU A 330 -4.33 1.26 21.04
N GLN A 331 -5.20 0.71 20.20
CA GLN A 331 -6.11 1.51 19.36
C GLN A 331 -7.29 2.12 20.13
N LYS A 332 -7.52 1.75 21.39
CA LYS A 332 -8.67 2.22 22.17
C LYS A 332 -8.52 3.70 22.52
N LEU A 333 -9.47 4.53 22.06
CA LEU A 333 -9.60 5.92 22.49
C LEU A 333 -10.60 6.02 23.65
N ARG A 334 -10.28 6.84 24.64
CA ARG A 334 -11.21 7.22 25.72
C ARG A 334 -11.32 8.75 25.71
N ASN A 335 -12.53 9.26 25.47
CA ASN A 335 -12.81 10.70 25.26
C ASN A 335 -11.97 11.32 24.13
N GLY A 336 -11.73 10.58 23.04
CA GLY A 336 -10.93 11.07 21.91
C GLY A 336 -9.40 10.98 22.10
N GLU A 337 -8.91 10.58 23.29
CA GLU A 337 -7.48 10.50 23.58
C GLU A 337 -6.98 9.05 23.78
N PRO A 338 -5.76 8.72 23.31
CA PRO A 338 -5.23 7.36 23.33
C PRO A 338 -4.55 7.02 24.68
N ARG A 339 -5.33 6.83 25.74
CA ARG A 339 -4.81 6.62 27.12
C ARG A 339 -3.88 5.41 27.26
N ASN A 340 -4.17 4.30 26.57
CA ASN A 340 -3.35 3.10 26.65
C ASN A 340 -1.97 3.31 25.98
N ALA A 341 -1.96 3.96 24.81
CA ALA A 341 -0.72 4.33 24.13
C ALA A 341 0.09 5.34 24.97
N PHE A 342 -0.61 6.25 25.65
CA PHE A 342 0.00 7.23 26.54
C PHE A 342 0.74 6.57 27.69
N LEU A 343 0.12 5.61 28.38
CA LEU A 343 0.76 4.84 29.46
C LEU A 343 2.05 4.14 28.98
N ILE A 344 2.01 3.45 27.83
CA ILE A 344 3.21 2.79 27.28
C ILE A 344 4.31 3.79 26.95
N THR A 345 3.94 4.95 26.39
CA THR A 345 4.91 6.01 26.08
C THR A 345 5.57 6.53 27.34
N MET A 346 4.81 6.71 28.42
CA MET A 346 5.35 7.24 29.67
C MET A 346 6.21 6.22 30.42
N THR A 347 5.86 4.92 30.33
CA THR A 347 6.75 3.85 30.78
C THR A 347 8.07 3.86 30.00
N LEU A 348 8.02 4.03 28.67
CA LEU A 348 9.23 4.17 27.85
C LEU A 348 10.08 5.37 28.28
N VAL A 349 9.47 6.54 28.48
CA VAL A 349 10.16 7.76 28.93
C VAL A 349 10.86 7.53 30.27
N VAL A 350 10.16 6.94 31.25
CA VAL A 350 10.77 6.62 32.56
C VAL A 350 11.93 5.65 32.39
N ILE A 351 11.78 4.56 31.64
CA ILE A 351 12.87 3.60 31.40
C ILE A 351 14.10 4.28 30.79
N VAL A 352 13.90 5.19 29.84
CA VAL A 352 15.01 5.94 29.21
C VAL A 352 15.69 6.84 30.23
N ILE A 353 14.92 7.53 31.10
CA ILE A 353 15.48 8.34 32.20
C ILE A 353 16.30 7.48 33.17
N LEU A 354 15.86 6.24 33.45
CA LEU A 354 16.61 5.29 34.29
C LEU A 354 17.91 4.80 33.63
N SER A 355 17.90 4.65 32.30
CA SER A 355 18.96 3.95 31.57
C SER A 355 20.07 4.87 31.08
N PHE A 356 19.73 6.12 30.73
CA PHE A 356 20.68 7.09 30.19
C PHE A 356 20.80 8.27 31.16
N ASN A 357 22.03 8.64 31.53
CA ASN A 357 22.26 9.78 32.43
C ASN A 357 22.84 11.01 31.72
N SER A 358 22.99 10.97 30.39
CA SER A 358 23.62 12.03 29.62
C SER A 358 22.86 12.40 28.34
N ILE A 359 22.74 13.72 28.11
CA ILE A 359 22.20 14.31 26.87
C ILE A 359 23.00 13.87 25.64
N ASN A 360 24.32 13.81 25.78
CA ASN A 360 25.25 13.61 24.67
C ASN A 360 25.13 12.23 24.01
N ALA A 361 24.60 11.23 24.73
CA ALA A 361 24.35 9.91 24.18
C ALA A 361 23.06 9.84 23.33
N ILE A 362 22.04 10.63 23.69
CA ILE A 362 20.70 10.52 23.10
C ILE A 362 20.55 11.42 21.86
N ALA A 363 21.11 12.64 21.92
CA ALA A 363 20.94 13.64 20.86
C ALA A 363 21.40 13.17 19.46
N PRO A 364 22.57 12.52 19.28
CA PRO A 364 23.00 12.03 17.97
C PRO A 364 22.05 10.97 17.41
N VAL A 365 21.55 10.05 18.25
CA VAL A 365 20.63 8.98 17.83
C VAL A 365 19.30 9.56 17.34
N ILE A 366 18.71 10.50 18.09
CA ILE A 366 17.48 11.20 17.71
C ILE A 366 17.64 11.87 16.34
N THR A 367 18.76 12.57 16.17
CA THR A 367 19.05 13.36 14.97
C THR A 367 19.14 12.50 13.72
N GLN A 368 19.80 11.34 13.82
CA GLN A 368 19.91 10.40 12.69
C GLN A 368 18.54 9.91 12.23
N PHE A 369 17.66 9.52 13.15
CA PHE A 369 16.31 9.13 12.76
C PHE A 369 15.48 10.28 12.18
N PHE A 370 15.67 11.52 12.65
CA PHE A 370 15.03 12.69 12.05
C PHE A 370 15.48 12.93 10.62
N ILE A 371 16.77 12.79 10.35
CA ILE A 371 17.32 12.91 8.99
C ILE A 371 16.79 11.80 8.08
N VAL A 372 16.72 10.55 8.54
CA VAL A 372 16.13 9.45 7.75
C VAL A 372 14.67 9.76 7.39
N ILE A 373 13.90 10.33 8.32
CA ILE A 373 12.52 10.75 8.05
C ILE A 373 12.47 11.85 6.98
N TYR A 374 13.36 12.84 7.03
CA TYR A 374 13.42 13.91 6.02
C TYR A 374 13.82 13.36 4.65
N PHE A 375 14.83 12.50 4.60
CA PHE A 375 15.24 11.80 3.39
C PHE A 375 14.06 11.09 2.73
N ILE A 376 13.28 10.33 3.50
CA ILE A 376 12.14 9.58 2.96
C ILE A 376 11.01 10.50 2.51
N ILE A 377 10.67 11.54 3.26
CA ILE A 377 9.64 12.51 2.82
C ILE A 377 10.01 13.14 1.48
N ASN A 378 11.27 13.54 1.32
CA ASN A 378 11.77 14.12 0.08
C ASN A 378 11.73 13.08 -1.06
N ALA A 379 12.16 11.84 -0.79
CA ALA A 379 12.14 10.75 -1.76
C ALA A 379 10.71 10.35 -2.21
N VAL A 380 9.73 10.38 -1.29
CA VAL A 380 8.31 10.13 -1.59
C VAL A 380 7.82 11.13 -2.63
N LEU A 381 8.12 12.42 -2.46
CA LEU A 381 7.69 13.45 -3.41
C LEU A 381 8.34 13.26 -4.78
N VAL A 382 9.64 12.91 -4.83
CA VAL A 382 10.32 12.58 -6.10
C VAL A 382 9.59 11.43 -6.82
N LEU A 383 9.23 10.38 -6.08
CA LEU A 383 8.55 9.22 -6.65
C LEU A 383 7.15 9.59 -7.17
N GLU A 384 6.36 10.32 -6.39
CA GLU A 384 5.03 10.78 -6.80
C GLU A 384 5.07 11.66 -8.06
N GLN A 385 6.06 12.55 -8.16
CA GLN A 385 6.25 13.39 -9.34
C GLN A 385 6.71 12.60 -10.57
N ARG A 386 7.61 11.62 -10.41
CA ARG A 386 8.09 10.81 -11.55
C ARG A 386 7.02 9.91 -12.15
N LEU A 387 6.09 9.44 -11.32
CA LEU A 387 5.04 8.53 -11.78
C LEU A 387 3.92 9.24 -12.55
N ASN A 388 3.93 10.58 -12.60
CA ASN A 388 2.96 11.41 -13.35
C ASN A 388 1.51 10.93 -13.18
N LEU A 389 1.16 10.49 -11.97
CA LEU A 389 -0.17 9.97 -11.67
C LEU A 389 -1.17 11.12 -11.83
N VAL A 390 -2.27 10.87 -12.54
CA VAL A 390 -3.34 11.86 -12.74
C VAL A 390 -3.92 12.37 -11.40
N SER A 391 -3.86 11.54 -10.36
CA SER A 391 -4.29 11.86 -8.99
C SER A 391 -3.33 12.78 -8.24
N PHE A 392 -2.07 12.90 -8.67
CA PHE A 392 -1.09 13.78 -8.03
C PHE A 392 -1.27 15.22 -8.54
N ARG A 393 -1.99 16.03 -7.74
CA ARG A 393 -2.32 17.43 -8.05
C ARG A 393 -2.14 18.31 -6.81
N PRO A 394 -0.92 18.47 -6.30
CA PRO A 394 -0.67 19.31 -5.14
C PRO A 394 -1.03 20.76 -5.45
N ALA A 395 -1.52 21.48 -4.43
CA ALA A 395 -1.77 22.92 -4.54
C ALA A 395 -0.45 23.71 -4.58
N LEU A 396 0.54 23.26 -3.80
CA LEU A 396 1.91 23.75 -3.86
C LEU A 396 2.75 22.87 -4.79
N ARG A 397 2.94 23.31 -6.04
CA ARG A 397 3.76 22.60 -7.03
C ARG A 397 5.22 22.98 -6.86
N LEU A 398 6.07 21.98 -6.62
CA LEU A 398 7.51 22.15 -6.53
C LEU A 398 8.18 21.57 -7.78
N PRO A 399 9.19 22.23 -8.34
CA PRO A 399 9.99 21.63 -9.40
C PRO A 399 10.79 20.44 -8.86
N MET A 400 11.03 19.43 -9.69
CA MET A 400 11.58 18.13 -9.26
C MET A 400 12.98 18.23 -8.64
N TRP A 401 13.77 19.24 -8.99
CA TRP A 401 15.11 19.42 -8.44
C TRP A 401 15.08 19.76 -6.94
N VAL A 402 14.01 20.39 -6.42
CA VAL A 402 13.89 20.75 -5.00
C VAL A 402 13.86 19.51 -4.09
N PRO A 403 12.94 18.54 -4.25
CA PRO A 403 12.95 17.33 -3.42
C PRO A 403 14.18 16.46 -3.67
N ILE A 404 14.75 16.42 -4.89
CA ILE A 404 16.01 15.71 -5.15
C ILE A 404 17.14 16.32 -4.32
N LEU A 405 17.29 17.65 -4.34
CA LEU A 405 18.27 18.36 -3.54
C LEU A 405 18.06 18.08 -2.05
N GLY A 406 16.82 18.10 -1.56
CA GLY A 406 16.50 17.76 -0.18
C GLY A 406 16.90 16.34 0.22
N SER A 407 16.66 15.35 -0.65
CA SER A 407 17.09 13.96 -0.41
C SER A 407 18.61 13.84 -0.38
N VAL A 408 19.33 14.46 -1.32
CA VAL A 408 20.80 14.44 -1.35
C VAL A 408 21.39 15.13 -0.13
N LEU A 409 20.93 16.33 0.22
CA LEU A 409 21.42 17.07 1.39
C LEU A 409 21.14 16.33 2.70
N SER A 410 19.99 15.65 2.82
CA SER A 410 19.68 14.82 3.99
C SER A 410 20.65 13.63 4.10
N LEU A 411 20.96 12.96 2.99
CA LEU A 411 21.92 11.85 2.97
C LEU A 411 23.34 12.32 3.33
N VAL A 412 23.75 13.46 2.77
CA VAL A 412 25.04 14.09 3.08
C VAL A 412 25.12 14.47 4.56
N ALA A 413 24.09 15.12 5.11
CA ALA A 413 24.02 15.43 6.54
C ALA A 413 24.06 14.17 7.41
N MET A 414 23.41 13.08 7.00
CA MET A 414 23.45 11.80 7.73
C MET A 414 24.89 11.31 7.91
N VAL A 415 25.66 11.29 6.81
CA VAL A 415 27.05 10.84 6.77
C VAL A 415 27.96 11.78 7.54
N ILE A 416 27.75 13.09 7.43
CA ILE A 416 28.56 14.11 8.12
C ILE A 416 28.40 14.02 9.64
N ILE A 417 27.17 13.87 10.15
CA ILE A 417 26.92 13.87 11.59
C ILE A 417 27.46 12.60 12.25
N SER A 418 27.14 11.44 11.68
CA SER A 418 27.67 10.16 12.16
C SER A 418 27.38 9.07 11.11
N PRO A 419 28.38 8.59 10.38
CA PRO A 419 28.17 7.59 9.34
C PRO A 419 27.71 6.25 9.93
N VAL A 420 28.23 5.87 11.10
CA VAL A 420 27.89 4.61 11.78
C VAL A 420 26.44 4.63 12.27
N LEU A 421 26.05 5.65 13.04
CA LEU A 421 24.67 5.75 13.54
C LEU A 421 23.66 5.97 12.39
N GLY A 422 24.06 6.70 11.35
CA GLY A 422 23.29 6.85 10.13
C GLY A 422 23.00 5.51 9.45
N LEU A 423 24.03 4.69 9.21
CA LEU A 423 23.89 3.35 8.64
C LEU A 423 23.00 2.44 9.51
N VAL A 424 23.20 2.45 10.83
CA VAL A 424 22.38 1.67 11.77
C VAL A 424 20.91 2.11 11.69
N SER A 425 20.65 3.42 11.66
CA SER A 425 19.28 3.94 11.57
C SER A 425 18.60 3.56 10.24
N LEU A 426 19.30 3.68 9.10
CA LEU A 426 18.81 3.27 7.79
C LEU A 426 18.55 1.76 7.72
N PHE A 427 19.51 0.96 8.20
CA PHE A 427 19.39 -0.49 8.27
C PHE A 427 18.19 -0.91 9.12
N SER A 428 17.94 -0.23 10.25
CA SER A 428 16.79 -0.50 11.11
C SER A 428 15.45 -0.26 10.39
N VAL A 429 15.35 0.82 9.58
CA VAL A 429 14.15 1.10 8.77
C VAL A 429 13.96 0.04 7.69
N VAL A 430 15.02 -0.36 7.00
CA VAL A 430 14.96 -1.41 5.97
C VAL A 430 14.54 -2.76 6.58
N MET A 431 15.11 -3.13 7.73
CA MET A 431 14.73 -4.37 8.43
C MET A 431 13.27 -4.36 8.89
N LEU A 432 12.79 -3.23 9.41
CA LEU A 432 11.38 -3.06 9.75
C LEU A 432 10.48 -3.14 8.51
N TYR A 433 10.89 -2.56 7.38
CA TYR A 433 10.17 -2.70 6.12
C TYR A 433 10.07 -4.16 5.67
N LEU A 434 11.18 -4.91 5.67
CA LEU A 434 11.19 -6.33 5.31
C LEU A 434 10.29 -7.17 6.24
N TYR A 435 10.33 -6.90 7.54
CA TYR A 435 9.45 -7.55 8.51
C TYR A 435 7.97 -7.24 8.25
N LEU A 436 7.63 -5.96 8.04
CA LEU A 436 6.25 -5.54 7.77
C LEU A 436 5.75 -5.98 6.40
N SER A 437 6.63 -6.15 5.41
CA SER A 437 6.27 -6.67 4.08
C SER A 437 5.82 -8.13 4.11
N ARG A 438 6.27 -8.90 5.12
CA ARG A 438 5.78 -10.28 5.34
C ARG A 438 4.37 -10.30 5.95
N LYS A 439 3.94 -9.21 6.60
CA LYS A 439 2.57 -9.06 7.07
C LYS A 439 1.68 -8.62 5.90
N GLN A 440 0.63 -9.39 5.60
CA GLN A 440 -0.37 -9.03 4.59
C GLN A 440 -1.28 -7.88 5.07
N LEU A 441 -0.69 -6.69 5.25
CA LEU A 441 -1.41 -5.49 5.68
C LEU A 441 -2.30 -4.98 4.54
N GLN A 442 -3.61 -4.97 4.76
CA GLN A 442 -4.58 -4.47 3.78
C GLN A 442 -4.84 -2.98 4.03
N ALA A 443 -4.34 -2.12 3.15
CA ALA A 443 -4.67 -0.70 3.17
C ALA A 443 -6.09 -0.49 2.59
N PRO A 444 -6.93 0.36 3.21
CA PRO A 444 -8.26 0.66 2.68
C PRO A 444 -8.25 1.66 1.50
N TRP A 445 -7.07 2.17 1.12
CA TRP A 445 -6.85 3.06 -0.01
C TRP A 445 -5.86 2.46 -1.01
N GLU A 446 -5.94 2.90 -2.26
CA GLU A 446 -4.91 2.63 -3.27
C GLU A 446 -3.68 3.48 -3.00
N THR A 447 -2.52 2.89 -3.17
CA THR A 447 -1.21 3.48 -2.89
C THR A 447 -0.43 3.68 -4.18
N VAL A 448 0.64 4.47 -4.12
CA VAL A 448 1.58 4.62 -5.24
C VAL A 448 2.15 3.27 -5.67
N GLN A 449 2.37 2.33 -4.75
CA GLN A 449 2.86 0.98 -5.07
C GLN A 449 1.85 0.20 -5.92
N SER A 450 0.57 0.21 -5.56
CA SER A 450 -0.47 -0.41 -6.38
C SER A 450 -0.66 0.32 -7.71
N GLY A 451 -0.56 1.65 -7.72
CA GLY A 451 -0.62 2.46 -8.93
C GLY A 451 0.53 2.15 -9.90
N LEU A 452 1.74 1.92 -9.39
CA LEU A 452 2.89 1.50 -10.18
C LEU A 452 2.67 0.13 -10.82
N LEU A 453 2.15 -0.84 -10.07
CA LEU A 453 1.84 -2.16 -10.61
C LEU A 453 0.75 -2.11 -11.70
N VAL A 454 -0.25 -1.26 -11.54
CA VAL A 454 -1.28 -1.03 -12.57
C VAL A 454 -0.69 -0.33 -13.79
N ALA A 455 0.12 0.72 -13.61
CA ALA A 455 0.77 1.40 -14.72
C ALA A 455 1.74 0.48 -15.48
N LEU A 456 2.47 -0.37 -14.77
CA LEU A 456 3.34 -1.39 -15.35
C LEU A 456 2.53 -2.44 -16.11
N SER A 457 1.43 -2.94 -15.53
CA SER A 457 0.59 -3.92 -16.21
C SER A 457 -0.04 -3.33 -17.47
N GLU A 458 -0.52 -2.08 -17.43
CA GLU A 458 -1.00 -1.37 -18.62
C GLU A 458 0.09 -1.18 -19.67
N TRP A 459 1.30 -0.80 -19.25
CA TRP A 459 2.43 -0.65 -20.17
C TRP A 459 2.79 -1.98 -20.83
N LEU A 460 2.88 -3.06 -20.05
CA LEU A 460 3.12 -4.41 -20.54
C LEU A 460 2.00 -4.88 -21.49
N MET A 461 0.73 -4.60 -21.16
CA MET A 461 -0.42 -4.91 -22.01
C MET A 461 -0.36 -4.14 -23.34
N ARG A 462 -0.11 -2.83 -23.30
CA ARG A 462 0.05 -2.00 -24.51
C ARG A 462 1.22 -2.49 -25.38
N TRP A 463 2.33 -2.87 -24.75
CA TRP A 463 3.48 -3.43 -25.44
C TRP A 463 3.16 -4.77 -26.10
N ALA A 464 2.54 -5.70 -25.37
CA ALA A 464 2.14 -7.01 -25.89
C ALA A 464 1.17 -6.90 -27.09
N VAL A 465 0.23 -5.94 -27.06
CA VAL A 465 -0.69 -5.69 -28.18
C VAL A 465 0.05 -5.12 -29.39
N LYS A 466 1.00 -4.19 -29.21
CA LYS A 466 1.77 -3.59 -30.31
C LYS A 466 2.68 -4.58 -31.03
N THR A 467 3.30 -5.50 -30.29
CA THR A 467 4.24 -6.49 -30.86
C THR A 467 3.54 -7.62 -31.61
N GLY A 468 2.19 -7.63 -31.67
CA GLY A 468 1.44 -8.66 -32.40
C GLY A 468 1.45 -10.03 -31.73
N SER A 469 1.90 -10.13 -30.47
CA SER A 469 2.11 -11.37 -29.72
C SER A 469 0.82 -12.11 -29.30
N ARG A 470 -0.33 -11.83 -29.94
CA ARG A 470 -1.64 -12.36 -29.53
C ARG A 470 -1.75 -13.88 -29.66
N VAL A 471 -1.06 -14.49 -30.63
CA VAL A 471 -1.03 -15.95 -30.81
C VAL A 471 0.38 -16.36 -31.23
N ASN A 472 1.20 -16.75 -30.27
CA ASN A 472 2.51 -17.32 -30.57
C ASN A 472 2.35 -18.83 -30.76
N ARG A 473 2.52 -19.33 -32.00
CA ARG A 473 2.44 -20.77 -32.31
C ARG A 473 3.38 -21.64 -31.47
N ARG A 474 4.47 -21.07 -30.93
CA ARG A 474 5.46 -21.78 -30.10
C ARG A 474 5.13 -21.82 -28.62
N ILE A 475 4.21 -20.99 -28.14
CA ILE A 475 3.90 -20.88 -26.70
C ILE A 475 2.42 -21.12 -26.53
N TRP A 476 2.05 -22.39 -26.43
CA TRP A 476 0.69 -22.78 -26.08
C TRP A 476 0.47 -22.72 -24.57
N LYS A 477 -0.68 -22.17 -24.17
CA LYS A 477 -1.20 -22.25 -22.79
C LYS A 477 -2.73 -22.34 -22.81
N PRO A 478 -3.36 -22.97 -21.81
CA PRO A 478 -4.81 -23.09 -21.77
C PRO A 478 -5.46 -21.80 -21.24
N ASP A 479 -6.19 -21.08 -22.10
CA ASP A 479 -6.94 -19.86 -21.76
C ASP A 479 -8.44 -20.10 -22.01
N PHE A 480 -9.21 -20.37 -20.95
CA PHE A 480 -10.55 -20.94 -21.06
C PHE A 480 -11.64 -19.88 -20.87
N LEU A 481 -12.65 -19.90 -21.73
CA LEU A 481 -13.90 -19.16 -21.57
C LEU A 481 -15.03 -20.12 -21.17
N VAL A 482 -15.53 -20.00 -19.94
CA VAL A 482 -16.57 -20.87 -19.39
C VAL A 482 -17.87 -20.09 -19.28
N LEU A 483 -18.89 -20.48 -20.05
CA LEU A 483 -20.23 -19.90 -19.94
C LEU A 483 -21.10 -20.74 -19.01
N LEU A 484 -21.43 -20.18 -17.85
CA LEU A 484 -22.23 -20.85 -16.82
C LEU A 484 -23.69 -20.40 -16.89
N SER A 485 -24.61 -21.37 -16.99
CA SER A 485 -26.04 -21.15 -16.78
C SER A 485 -26.48 -21.47 -15.34
N ASP A 486 -25.66 -22.22 -14.62
CA ASP A 486 -25.99 -22.79 -13.32
C ASP A 486 -24.72 -22.97 -12.50
N GLU A 487 -24.84 -22.64 -11.22
CA GLU A 487 -23.76 -22.72 -10.25
C GLU A 487 -23.31 -24.17 -10.08
N VAL A 488 -24.25 -25.12 -10.02
CA VAL A 488 -23.96 -26.52 -9.71
C VAL A 488 -23.00 -27.12 -10.74
N GLU A 489 -23.12 -26.80 -12.02
CA GLU A 489 -22.22 -27.28 -13.08
C GLU A 489 -20.76 -26.86 -12.82
N PHE A 490 -20.54 -25.63 -12.39
CA PHE A 490 -19.20 -25.11 -12.14
C PHE A 490 -18.49 -25.85 -11.01
N LYS A 491 -19.21 -26.25 -9.97
CA LYS A 491 -18.66 -27.07 -8.87
C LYS A 491 -18.12 -28.41 -9.39
N HIS A 492 -18.81 -29.02 -10.35
CA HIS A 492 -18.38 -30.29 -10.95
C HIS A 492 -17.13 -30.09 -11.81
N TRP A 493 -17.11 -29.02 -12.61
CA TRP A 493 -15.99 -28.74 -13.51
C TRP A 493 -14.74 -28.24 -12.79
N TYR A 494 -14.86 -27.75 -11.55
CA TYR A 494 -13.75 -27.16 -10.80
C TYR A 494 -12.48 -28.01 -10.79
N ARG A 495 -12.58 -29.31 -10.47
CA ARG A 495 -11.40 -30.20 -10.38
C ARG A 495 -10.72 -30.37 -11.73
N LEU A 496 -11.52 -30.56 -12.78
CA LEU A 496 -11.06 -30.75 -14.15
C LEU A 496 -10.45 -29.45 -14.72
N LEU A 497 -11.12 -28.31 -14.55
CA LEU A 497 -10.60 -27.01 -14.97
C LEU A 497 -9.30 -26.70 -14.24
N ARG A 498 -9.20 -27.01 -12.94
CA ARG A 498 -7.96 -26.86 -12.18
C ARG A 498 -6.82 -27.70 -12.75
N SER A 499 -7.07 -28.98 -13.06
CA SER A 499 -6.03 -29.85 -13.61
C SER A 499 -5.65 -29.51 -15.05
N MET A 500 -6.52 -28.85 -15.80
CA MET A 500 -6.18 -28.36 -17.14
C MET A 500 -5.41 -27.04 -17.10
N LEU A 501 -5.76 -26.13 -16.19
CA LEU A 501 -5.23 -24.77 -16.16
C LEU A 501 -3.94 -24.61 -15.38
N TYR A 502 -3.67 -25.47 -14.40
CA TYR A 502 -2.44 -25.39 -13.62
C TYR A 502 -1.22 -25.67 -14.53
N SER A 503 -0.11 -24.92 -14.47
CA SER A 503 0.24 -23.82 -13.54
C SER A 503 0.12 -22.41 -14.12
N GLN A 504 -0.09 -22.24 -15.43
CA GLN A 504 0.00 -20.94 -16.11
C GLN A 504 -1.23 -20.57 -16.97
N GLY A 505 -2.29 -21.37 -16.92
CA GLY A 505 -3.52 -21.11 -17.65
C GLY A 505 -4.35 -19.96 -17.07
N SER A 506 -5.31 -19.50 -17.86
CA SER A 506 -6.28 -18.48 -17.44
C SER A 506 -7.73 -18.94 -17.62
N LEU A 507 -8.62 -18.40 -16.80
CA LEU A 507 -10.03 -18.75 -16.77
C LEU A 507 -10.90 -17.50 -16.76
N ASN A 508 -11.68 -17.29 -17.81
CA ASN A 508 -12.68 -16.25 -17.90
C ASN A 508 -14.07 -16.90 -17.77
N ILE A 509 -14.83 -16.52 -16.74
CA ILE A 509 -16.14 -17.09 -16.47
C ILE A 509 -17.22 -16.07 -16.80
N VAL A 510 -18.22 -16.45 -17.59
CA VAL A 510 -19.40 -15.60 -17.81
C VAL A 510 -20.65 -16.33 -17.32
N VAL A 511 -21.27 -15.79 -16.27
CA VAL A 511 -22.53 -16.30 -15.73
C VAL A 511 -23.69 -15.68 -16.50
N LEU A 512 -24.40 -16.49 -17.29
CA LEU A 512 -25.58 -16.08 -18.03
C LEU A 512 -26.83 -16.21 -17.15
N THR A 513 -27.46 -15.09 -16.82
CA THR A 513 -28.68 -15.05 -16.01
C THR A 513 -29.90 -14.75 -16.87
N ARG A 514 -30.99 -15.50 -16.67
CA ARG A 514 -32.24 -15.29 -17.41
C ARG A 514 -32.98 -14.06 -16.87
N ARG A 515 -33.42 -13.19 -17.77
CA ARG A 515 -34.19 -11.98 -17.44
C ARG A 515 -35.43 -12.35 -16.61
N GLY A 516 -35.45 -11.96 -15.33
CA GLY A 516 -36.54 -12.26 -14.40
C GLY A 516 -36.13 -12.29 -12.93
N ARG A 517 -34.89 -12.69 -12.59
CA ARG A 517 -34.41 -12.62 -11.19
C ARG A 517 -33.99 -11.22 -10.75
N ALA A 518 -33.24 -10.49 -11.58
CA ALA A 518 -32.87 -9.11 -11.28
C ALA A 518 -34.04 -8.12 -11.49
N GLY A 519 -34.84 -8.32 -12.54
CA GLY A 519 -35.98 -7.46 -12.86
C GLY A 519 -37.16 -7.53 -11.87
N LYS A 520 -37.38 -8.69 -11.20
CA LYS A 520 -38.38 -8.77 -10.13
C LYS A 520 -37.93 -8.04 -8.86
N LEU A 521 -36.65 -8.17 -8.48
CA LEU A 521 -36.10 -7.45 -7.32
C LEU A 521 -35.96 -5.94 -7.55
N LEU A 522 -35.76 -5.51 -8.80
CA LEU A 522 -35.77 -4.08 -9.19
C LEU A 522 -37.19 -3.49 -9.27
N ARG A 523 -38.22 -4.31 -9.53
CA ARG A 523 -39.64 -3.87 -9.54
C ARG A 523 -40.33 -4.00 -8.18
N GLU A 524 -39.86 -4.89 -7.31
CA GLU A 524 -40.24 -4.96 -5.88
C GLU A 524 -39.39 -3.99 -5.03
N GLY A 525 -38.94 -2.87 -5.62
CA GLY A 525 -38.69 -1.68 -4.83
C GLY A 525 -40.01 -1.22 -4.20
N PRO A 526 -40.01 -0.65 -2.98
CA PRO A 526 -41.25 -0.19 -2.37
C PRO A 526 -41.92 0.82 -3.30
N SER A 527 -43.23 0.67 -3.54
CA SER A 527 -44.07 1.71 -4.13
C SER A 527 -43.71 3.08 -3.53
N GLN A 528 -43.71 4.14 -4.33
CA GLN A 528 -43.24 5.48 -3.97
C GLN A 528 -43.80 6.02 -2.63
N SER A 529 -44.92 5.48 -2.13
CA SER A 529 -45.49 5.79 -0.83
C SER A 529 -44.78 5.17 0.39
N LYS A 530 -44.01 4.08 0.24
CA LYS A 530 -43.24 3.42 1.32
C LYS A 530 -41.78 3.88 1.44
N LEU A 531 -41.29 4.69 0.50
CA LEU A 531 -39.91 5.20 0.48
C LEU A 531 -39.62 6.28 1.53
N LEU A 532 -40.64 6.82 2.19
CA LEU A 532 -40.48 7.85 3.24
C LEU A 532 -40.18 7.28 4.65
N LYS A 533 -40.15 5.95 4.83
CA LYS A 533 -39.95 5.32 6.17
C LYS A 533 -38.81 4.30 6.26
N ILE A 534 -38.11 4.01 5.17
CA ILE A 534 -37.00 3.04 5.18
C ILE A 534 -35.68 3.82 5.12
N SER A 535 -34.77 3.54 6.06
CA SER A 535 -33.50 4.27 6.15
C SER A 535 -32.70 4.11 4.85
N ARG A 536 -32.01 5.18 4.45
CA ARG A 536 -31.14 5.19 3.27
C ARG A 536 -30.07 4.08 3.34
N GLU A 537 -29.67 3.68 4.54
CA GLU A 537 -28.79 2.54 4.81
C GLU A 537 -29.40 1.18 4.47
N GLN A 538 -30.70 0.96 4.69
CA GLN A 538 -31.37 -0.28 4.27
C GLN A 538 -31.50 -0.36 2.75
N VAL A 539 -31.77 0.77 2.08
CA VAL A 539 -31.77 0.83 0.61
C VAL A 539 -30.36 0.61 0.05
N LEU A 540 -29.33 1.21 0.65
CA LEU A 540 -27.93 1.00 0.28
C LEU A 540 -27.44 -0.43 0.60
N ASN A 541 -27.91 -1.06 1.67
CA ASN A 541 -27.60 -2.46 1.97
C ASN A 541 -28.32 -3.42 1.01
N ASN A 542 -29.54 -3.08 0.56
CA ASN A 542 -30.23 -3.83 -0.48
C ASN A 542 -29.57 -3.65 -1.86
N LEU A 543 -29.01 -2.47 -2.14
CA LEU A 543 -28.20 -2.21 -3.34
C LEU A 543 -26.81 -2.86 -3.28
N ARG A 544 -26.17 -2.90 -2.10
CA ARG A 544 -24.93 -3.67 -1.85
C ARG A 544 -25.18 -5.19 -1.84
N GLY A 545 -26.43 -5.60 -1.60
CA GLY A 545 -26.92 -6.98 -1.69
C GLY A 545 -27.11 -7.48 -3.12
N ILE A 546 -26.91 -6.64 -4.13
CA ILE A 546 -26.76 -7.09 -5.53
C ILE A 546 -25.37 -7.70 -5.67
N GLN A 547 -25.16 -8.88 -5.08
CA GLN A 547 -24.07 -9.76 -5.49
C GLN A 547 -24.37 -10.18 -6.93
N LEU A 548 -23.87 -9.40 -7.90
CA LEU A 548 -23.93 -9.72 -9.32
C LEU A 548 -23.38 -11.13 -9.56
N LEU A 549 -22.30 -11.50 -8.84
CA LEU A 549 -21.70 -12.81 -8.88
C LEU A 549 -22.16 -13.72 -7.75
N PRO A 550 -22.58 -14.97 -8.04
CA PRO A 550 -22.97 -15.90 -7.00
C PRO A 550 -21.84 -16.21 -5.99
N PRO A 551 -22.18 -16.38 -4.69
CA PRO A 551 -21.18 -16.56 -3.63
C PRO A 551 -20.36 -17.83 -3.80
N MET A 552 -20.89 -18.86 -4.47
CA MET A 552 -20.12 -20.07 -4.79
C MET A 552 -19.05 -19.80 -5.87
N VAL A 553 -19.40 -19.07 -6.93
CA VAL A 553 -18.43 -18.69 -7.98
C VAL A 553 -17.30 -17.86 -7.37
N LYS A 554 -17.63 -16.90 -6.49
CA LYS A 554 -16.63 -16.09 -5.77
C LYS A 554 -15.68 -16.93 -4.90
N ARG A 555 -16.20 -17.97 -4.23
CA ARG A 555 -15.36 -18.90 -3.44
C ARG A 555 -14.42 -19.72 -4.32
N LEU A 556 -14.92 -20.25 -5.43
CA LEU A 556 -14.12 -21.04 -6.36
C LEU A 556 -13.05 -20.20 -7.10
N LEU A 557 -13.37 -18.95 -7.46
CA LEU A 557 -12.38 -17.99 -8.01
C LEU A 557 -11.20 -17.77 -7.05
N LYS A 558 -11.48 -17.52 -5.76
CA LYS A 558 -10.43 -17.41 -4.73
C LYS A 558 -9.57 -18.68 -4.68
N SER A 559 -10.19 -19.84 -4.85
CA SER A 559 -9.49 -21.12 -4.87
C SER A 559 -8.53 -21.20 -6.07
N PHE A 560 -8.96 -20.84 -7.29
CA PHE A 560 -8.06 -20.79 -8.46
C PHE A 560 -6.87 -19.86 -8.25
N HIS A 561 -7.09 -18.66 -7.69
CA HIS A 561 -6.00 -17.73 -7.39
C HIS A 561 -4.98 -18.29 -6.39
N SER A 562 -5.42 -19.11 -5.42
CA SER A 562 -4.50 -19.74 -4.47
C SER A 562 -3.55 -20.76 -5.11
N TYR A 563 -3.91 -21.30 -6.28
CA TYR A 563 -3.05 -22.17 -7.10
C TYR A 563 -2.25 -21.41 -8.17
N GLY A 564 -2.26 -20.07 -8.16
CA GLY A 564 -1.55 -19.24 -9.14
C GLY A 564 -2.26 -19.09 -10.49
N ILE A 565 -3.51 -19.59 -10.63
CA ILE A 565 -4.28 -19.51 -11.87
C ILE A 565 -4.98 -18.15 -11.95
N TYR A 566 -4.86 -17.44 -13.08
CA TYR A 566 -5.63 -16.22 -13.32
C TYR A 566 -7.09 -16.60 -13.59
N ALA A 567 -8.01 -16.14 -12.74
CA ALA A 567 -9.43 -16.38 -12.94
C ALA A 567 -10.23 -15.07 -12.82
N SER A 568 -11.01 -14.73 -13.85
CA SER A 568 -11.91 -13.59 -13.87
C SER A 568 -13.34 -14.07 -14.04
N ALA A 569 -14.31 -13.26 -13.59
CA ALA A 569 -15.71 -13.59 -13.83
C ALA A 569 -16.59 -12.36 -14.02
N ALA A 570 -17.54 -12.49 -14.94
CA ALA A 570 -18.54 -11.49 -15.28
C ALA A 570 -19.93 -12.13 -15.28
N THR A 571 -20.97 -11.30 -15.17
CA THR A 571 -22.36 -11.73 -15.24
C THR A 571 -23.06 -10.99 -16.36
N MET A 572 -23.77 -11.71 -17.21
CA MET A 572 -24.50 -11.14 -18.34
C MET A 572 -25.96 -11.58 -18.28
N GLU A 573 -26.85 -10.60 -18.30
CA GLU A 573 -28.29 -10.84 -18.42
C GLU A 573 -28.67 -11.05 -19.89
N SER A 574 -29.35 -12.15 -20.17
CA SER A 574 -29.93 -12.38 -21.49
C SER A 574 -31.33 -12.98 -21.40
N ARG A 575 -32.16 -12.66 -22.40
CA ARG A 575 -33.49 -13.29 -22.56
C ARG A 575 -33.37 -14.73 -23.05
N MET A 576 -32.40 -14.99 -23.92
CA MET A 576 -32.14 -16.30 -24.54
C MET A 576 -30.67 -16.66 -24.38
N TYR A 577 -30.37 -17.93 -24.07
CA TYR A 577 -29.00 -18.40 -23.89
C TYR A 577 -28.15 -18.16 -25.14
N MET A 578 -28.67 -18.50 -26.34
CA MET A 578 -27.94 -18.34 -27.61
C MET A 578 -27.55 -16.90 -27.93
N THR A 579 -28.42 -15.93 -27.60
CA THR A 579 -28.09 -14.50 -27.77
C THR A 579 -26.97 -14.10 -26.82
N GLY A 580 -27.02 -14.55 -25.56
CA GLY A 580 -25.94 -14.30 -24.59
C GLY A 580 -24.62 -14.96 -25.02
N PHE A 581 -24.68 -16.21 -25.46
CA PHE A 581 -23.53 -16.96 -25.97
C PHE A 581 -22.86 -16.23 -27.15
N SER A 582 -23.64 -15.85 -28.17
CA SER A 582 -23.11 -15.13 -29.34
C SER A 582 -22.51 -13.77 -28.99
N SER A 583 -23.12 -13.01 -28.08
CA SER A 583 -22.53 -11.76 -27.58
C SER A 583 -21.21 -11.98 -26.85
N VAL A 584 -21.15 -12.98 -25.97
CA VAL A 584 -19.94 -13.27 -25.18
C VAL A 584 -18.80 -13.75 -26.07
N VAL A 585 -19.09 -14.66 -27.01
CA VAL A 585 -18.10 -15.13 -27.99
C VAL A 585 -17.67 -14.00 -28.93
N GLY A 586 -18.58 -13.12 -29.34
CA GLY A 586 -18.25 -11.93 -30.13
C GLY A 586 -17.38 -10.91 -29.39
N LEU A 587 -17.43 -10.91 -28.05
CA LEU A 587 -16.57 -10.09 -27.19
C LEU A 587 -15.33 -10.85 -26.70
N ALA A 588 -15.12 -12.11 -27.10
CA ALA A 588 -14.07 -12.96 -26.54
C ALA A 588 -12.65 -12.36 -26.76
N GLU A 589 -12.42 -11.68 -27.89
CA GLU A 589 -11.16 -10.98 -28.17
C GLU A 589 -10.88 -9.77 -27.24
N SER A 590 -11.89 -9.27 -26.52
CA SER A 590 -11.74 -8.15 -25.58
C SER A 590 -11.30 -8.57 -24.18
N PHE A 591 -11.33 -9.88 -23.88
CA PHE A 591 -10.86 -10.40 -22.60
C PHE A 591 -9.33 -10.41 -22.53
N PHE A 592 -8.79 -10.27 -21.33
CA PHE A 592 -7.36 -10.39 -21.08
C PHE A 592 -7.08 -11.35 -19.92
N PRO A 593 -6.34 -12.46 -20.13
CA PRO A 593 -5.85 -12.96 -21.43
C PRO A 593 -7.00 -13.33 -22.38
N VAL A 594 -6.73 -13.27 -23.69
CA VAL A 594 -7.69 -13.67 -24.72
C VAL A 594 -7.89 -15.18 -24.63
N PRO A 595 -9.10 -15.70 -24.43
CA PRO A 595 -9.35 -17.14 -24.41
C PRO A 595 -8.91 -17.82 -25.72
N ASN A 596 -8.45 -19.06 -25.68
CA ASN A 596 -8.27 -19.88 -26.89
C ASN A 596 -9.28 -21.02 -27.00
N SER A 597 -10.06 -21.26 -25.94
CA SER A 597 -11.10 -22.28 -25.94
C SER A 597 -12.35 -21.88 -25.18
N VAL A 598 -13.47 -22.48 -25.58
CA VAL A 598 -14.80 -22.25 -25.01
C VAL A 598 -15.35 -23.55 -24.45
N PHE A 599 -15.74 -23.55 -23.18
CA PHE A 599 -16.35 -24.71 -22.51
C PHE A 599 -17.88 -24.62 -22.52
N VAL A 600 -18.52 -25.67 -23.02
CA VAL A 600 -19.97 -25.79 -23.17
C VAL A 600 -20.47 -27.12 -22.61
N SER A 601 -21.59 -27.08 -21.88
CA SER A 601 -22.27 -28.27 -21.35
C SER A 601 -23.14 -28.92 -22.43
N VAL A 602 -22.96 -30.22 -22.71
CA VAL A 602 -23.81 -30.96 -23.68
C VAL A 602 -25.23 -31.19 -23.14
N ARG A 603 -25.37 -31.31 -21.82
CA ARG A 603 -26.61 -31.76 -21.18
C ARG A 603 -27.79 -30.84 -21.47
N LYS A 604 -27.58 -29.53 -21.37
CA LYS A 604 -28.64 -28.52 -21.28
C LYS A 604 -29.16 -27.99 -22.61
N HIS A 605 -28.45 -28.22 -23.70
CA HIS A 605 -28.75 -27.61 -24.99
C HIS A 605 -29.25 -28.64 -26.00
N ASN A 606 -30.12 -28.21 -26.91
CA ASN A 606 -30.59 -29.06 -27.99
C ASN A 606 -29.50 -29.22 -29.06
N GLU A 607 -29.61 -30.27 -29.87
CA GLU A 607 -28.63 -30.55 -30.93
C GLU A 607 -28.46 -29.39 -31.91
N ALA A 608 -29.55 -28.72 -32.29
CA ALA A 608 -29.52 -27.52 -33.13
C ALA A 608 -28.73 -26.36 -32.48
N ASP A 609 -28.90 -26.16 -31.16
CA ASP A 609 -28.18 -25.12 -30.42
C ASP A 609 -26.69 -25.46 -30.29
N LEU A 610 -26.34 -26.71 -30.02
CA LEU A 610 -24.95 -27.18 -29.95
C LEU A 610 -24.22 -27.00 -31.28
N ASN A 611 -24.85 -27.39 -32.40
CA ASN A 611 -24.28 -27.18 -33.74
C ASN A 611 -24.16 -25.69 -34.08
N LYS A 612 -25.12 -24.86 -33.64
CA LYS A 612 -25.05 -23.41 -33.83
C LYS A 612 -23.92 -22.78 -32.99
N MET A 613 -23.74 -23.20 -31.74
CA MET A 613 -22.61 -22.76 -30.90
C MET A 613 -21.27 -23.15 -31.54
N LEU A 614 -21.14 -24.39 -32.01
CA LEU A 614 -19.93 -24.85 -32.70
C LEU A 614 -19.61 -23.97 -33.92
N ARG A 615 -20.62 -23.66 -34.74
CA ARG A 615 -20.46 -22.79 -35.91
C ARG A 615 -20.07 -21.36 -35.52
N ILE A 616 -20.68 -20.78 -34.48
CA ILE A 616 -20.37 -19.43 -34.00
C ILE A 616 -18.92 -19.38 -33.49
N THR A 617 -18.51 -20.33 -32.65
CA THR A 617 -17.16 -20.32 -32.09
C THR A 617 -16.08 -20.53 -33.16
N ARG A 618 -16.30 -21.42 -34.14
CA ARG A 618 -15.36 -21.61 -35.24
C ARG A 618 -15.25 -20.39 -36.15
N ASN A 619 -16.38 -19.83 -36.56
CA ASN A 619 -16.37 -18.75 -37.55
C ASN A 619 -15.97 -17.39 -36.96
N SER A 620 -16.41 -17.09 -35.74
CA SER A 620 -16.21 -15.77 -35.14
C SER A 620 -14.95 -15.68 -34.28
N TYR A 621 -14.49 -16.79 -33.69
CA TYR A 621 -13.44 -16.76 -32.68
C TYR A 621 -12.29 -17.72 -32.95
N LYS A 622 -12.43 -18.65 -33.91
CA LYS A 622 -11.43 -19.69 -34.23
C LYS A 622 -10.88 -20.40 -32.98
N ALA A 623 -11.73 -20.58 -31.96
CA ALA A 623 -11.34 -21.20 -30.70
C ALA A 623 -11.76 -22.66 -30.62
N ILE A 624 -11.05 -23.44 -29.82
CA ILE A 624 -11.43 -24.82 -29.53
C ILE A 624 -12.73 -24.85 -28.73
N VAL A 625 -13.66 -25.73 -29.11
CA VAL A 625 -14.87 -25.97 -28.32
C VAL A 625 -14.73 -27.26 -27.55
N PHE A 626 -14.92 -27.17 -26.23
CA PHE A 626 -15.04 -28.32 -25.35
C PHE A 626 -16.49 -28.59 -25.01
N PHE A 627 -16.91 -29.82 -25.28
CA PHE A 627 -18.21 -30.32 -24.87
C PHE A 627 -18.01 -31.31 -23.72
N VAL A 628 -18.57 -30.94 -22.56
CA VAL A 628 -18.41 -31.72 -21.33
C VAL A 628 -19.64 -32.59 -21.09
N SER A 629 -19.42 -33.89 -20.90
CA SER A 629 -20.48 -34.88 -20.67
C SER A 629 -21.09 -34.83 -19.24
N PRO A 630 -22.39 -35.13 -19.06
CA PRO A 630 -23.10 -35.10 -17.79
C PRO A 630 -22.70 -36.14 -16.71
N LEU A 631 -21.91 -37.18 -17.02
CA LEU A 631 -21.60 -38.28 -16.08
C LEU A 631 -20.48 -37.95 -15.07
N MET A 632 -20.25 -36.66 -14.80
CA MET A 632 -19.16 -36.16 -13.95
C MET A 632 -19.41 -36.32 -12.43
N MET A 633 -20.31 -37.23 -12.02
CA MET A 633 -20.71 -37.36 -10.61
C MET A 633 -19.80 -38.27 -9.75
N ALA A 634 -18.85 -39.03 -10.30
CA ALA A 634 -18.15 -40.02 -9.47
C ALA A 634 -16.64 -40.30 -9.70
N ILE A 635 -16.03 -40.02 -10.88
CA ILE A 635 -14.77 -40.75 -11.22
C ILE A 635 -13.55 -39.85 -11.51
N THR A 636 -13.63 -38.52 -11.58
CA THR A 636 -12.41 -37.67 -11.55
C THR A 636 -11.70 -37.66 -10.18
N GLY A 637 -12.03 -38.60 -9.29
CA GLY A 637 -11.46 -38.71 -7.95
C GLY A 637 -10.12 -39.44 -7.89
N ARG A 638 -9.75 -40.26 -8.89
CA ARG A 638 -8.47 -40.99 -8.86
C ARG A 638 -7.31 -40.18 -9.45
N GLU A 639 -7.59 -39.36 -10.46
CA GLU A 639 -6.59 -38.50 -11.15
C GLU A 639 -5.35 -39.31 -11.56
N LYS A 640 -5.53 -40.48 -12.20
CA LYS A 640 -4.42 -41.39 -12.57
C LYS A 640 -4.29 -41.63 -14.06
N GLU A 641 -5.39 -41.75 -14.80
CA GLU A 641 -5.34 -42.22 -16.18
C GLU A 641 -6.15 -41.35 -17.15
N VAL A 642 -5.48 -40.91 -18.23
CA VAL A 642 -6.07 -40.13 -19.32
C VAL A 642 -5.96 -40.92 -20.62
N VAL A 643 -7.05 -41.03 -21.36
CA VAL A 643 -7.08 -41.71 -22.67
C VAL A 643 -7.38 -40.68 -23.76
N ILE A 644 -6.52 -40.57 -24.76
CA ILE A 644 -6.77 -39.77 -25.96
C ILE A 644 -7.16 -40.72 -27.08
N TRP A 645 -8.33 -40.48 -27.67
CA TRP A 645 -8.81 -41.23 -28.82
C TRP A 645 -8.40 -40.55 -30.12
N VAL A 646 -7.50 -41.20 -30.85
CA VAL A 646 -7.05 -40.78 -32.17
C VAL A 646 -7.96 -41.40 -33.22
N ARG A 647 -8.53 -40.57 -34.09
CA ARG A 647 -9.39 -41.03 -35.19
C ARG A 647 -8.55 -41.71 -36.26
N ASP A 648 -9.14 -42.69 -36.92
CA ASP A 648 -8.61 -43.31 -38.13
C ASP A 648 -8.28 -42.23 -39.18
N GLN A 649 -7.03 -42.20 -39.64
CA GLN A 649 -6.50 -41.22 -40.61
C GLN A 649 -6.46 -41.78 -42.04
N THR A 650 -7.04 -42.95 -42.32
CA THR A 650 -7.01 -43.57 -43.65
C THR A 650 -7.52 -42.59 -44.74
N PRO A 651 -6.82 -42.44 -45.90
CA PRO A 651 -5.63 -43.19 -46.33
C PRO A 651 -4.28 -42.63 -45.86
N ASP A 652 -4.25 -41.45 -45.26
CA ASP A 652 -3.04 -40.67 -45.02
C ASP A 652 -2.53 -40.82 -43.58
N TRP A 653 -1.74 -41.87 -43.32
CA TRP A 653 -1.05 -42.10 -42.05
C TRP A 653 0.29 -41.35 -41.93
N GLN A 654 0.36 -40.11 -42.43
CA GLN A 654 1.57 -39.29 -42.38
C GLN A 654 1.44 -38.19 -41.33
N LEU A 655 2.48 -38.04 -40.51
CA LEU A 655 2.58 -36.91 -39.58
C LEU A 655 2.76 -35.60 -40.34
N SER A 656 1.99 -34.60 -39.96
CA SER A 656 2.11 -33.23 -40.48
C SER A 656 2.19 -32.25 -39.31
N PHE A 657 2.81 -31.09 -39.52
CA PHE A 657 2.93 -30.05 -38.50
C PHE A 657 1.59 -29.48 -38.01
N SER A 658 0.48 -29.76 -38.71
CA SER A 658 -0.88 -29.39 -38.32
C SER A 658 -1.80 -30.61 -38.42
N MET A 659 -2.02 -31.29 -37.30
CA MET A 659 -2.87 -32.47 -37.23
C MET A 659 -4.29 -32.02 -36.88
N SER A 660 -5.13 -31.93 -37.90
CA SER A 660 -6.52 -31.48 -37.77
C SER A 660 -7.23 -32.23 -36.65
N ASN A 661 -7.61 -31.49 -35.60
CA ASN A 661 -8.39 -31.99 -34.47
C ASN A 661 -7.66 -32.94 -33.50
N LEU A 662 -6.32 -32.94 -33.50
CA LEU A 662 -5.52 -33.80 -32.63
C LEU A 662 -4.51 -33.02 -31.78
N ASP A 663 -3.88 -31.97 -32.33
CA ASP A 663 -2.84 -31.17 -31.65
C ASP A 663 -3.26 -30.72 -30.24
N TYR A 664 -4.42 -30.09 -30.14
CA TYR A 664 -4.91 -29.57 -28.88
C TYR A 664 -5.35 -30.67 -27.89
N ALA A 665 -5.83 -31.81 -28.39
CA ALA A 665 -6.17 -32.96 -27.55
C ALA A 665 -4.92 -33.57 -26.90
N ILE A 666 -3.81 -33.62 -27.65
CA ILE A 666 -2.50 -34.06 -27.16
C ILE A 666 -1.95 -33.08 -26.13
N LEU A 667 -1.90 -31.78 -26.43
CA LEU A 667 -1.40 -30.76 -25.51
C LEU A 667 -2.17 -30.76 -24.19
N LEU A 668 -3.50 -30.84 -24.24
CA LEU A 668 -4.34 -30.91 -23.06
C LEU A 668 -4.11 -32.22 -22.28
N GLY A 669 -4.08 -33.37 -22.96
CA GLY A 669 -3.86 -34.66 -22.32
C GLY A 669 -2.49 -34.76 -21.66
N TYR A 670 -1.45 -34.21 -22.30
CA TYR A 670 -0.11 -34.07 -21.73
C TYR A 670 -0.10 -33.16 -20.50
N GLN A 671 -0.78 -32.00 -20.56
CA GLN A 671 -0.90 -31.08 -19.43
C GLN A 671 -1.56 -31.76 -18.22
N ILE A 672 -2.66 -32.49 -18.46
CA ILE A 672 -3.36 -33.23 -17.41
C ILE A 672 -2.48 -34.36 -16.87
N LYS A 673 -1.84 -35.15 -17.74
CA LYS A 673 -0.87 -36.20 -17.35
C LYS A 673 0.18 -35.64 -16.40
N LYS A 674 0.81 -34.52 -16.78
CA LYS A 674 1.84 -33.84 -15.99
C LYS A 674 1.31 -33.40 -14.62
N ASN A 675 0.12 -32.81 -14.59
CA ASN A 675 -0.49 -32.32 -13.35
C ASN A 675 -1.00 -33.44 -12.42
N TRP A 676 -1.43 -34.56 -13.00
CA TRP A 676 -1.87 -35.75 -12.27
C TRP A 676 -0.72 -36.69 -11.90
N ASN A 677 0.48 -36.47 -12.46
CA ASN A 677 1.56 -37.46 -12.47
C ASN A 677 1.08 -38.85 -12.94
N GLY A 678 0.14 -38.83 -13.88
CA GLY A 678 -0.65 -39.99 -14.31
C GLY A 678 -0.06 -40.71 -15.53
N HIS A 679 -0.83 -41.68 -16.03
CA HIS A 679 -0.57 -42.40 -17.26
C HIS A 679 -1.41 -41.83 -18.40
N LEU A 680 -0.79 -41.62 -19.56
CA LEU A 680 -1.49 -41.22 -20.78
C LEU A 680 -1.58 -42.42 -21.72
N ARG A 681 -2.75 -42.70 -22.28
CA ARG A 681 -2.94 -43.75 -23.28
C ARG A 681 -3.39 -43.15 -24.60
N LEU A 682 -2.64 -43.39 -25.67
CA LEU A 682 -3.04 -43.05 -27.03
C LEU A 682 -3.74 -44.27 -27.62
N VAL A 683 -5.03 -44.12 -27.97
CA VAL A 683 -5.85 -45.23 -28.44
C VAL A 683 -6.44 -44.92 -29.81
N CYS A 684 -6.27 -45.84 -30.76
CA CYS A 684 -6.95 -45.79 -32.05
C CYS A 684 -7.81 -47.04 -32.25
N ALA A 685 -9.02 -46.87 -32.79
CA ALA A 685 -9.91 -47.96 -33.15
C ALA A 685 -10.00 -48.00 -34.68
N VAL A 686 -9.60 -49.12 -35.27
CA VAL A 686 -9.54 -49.31 -36.73
C VAL A 686 -10.45 -50.47 -37.10
N ALA A 687 -11.24 -50.33 -38.17
CA ALA A 687 -12.23 -51.34 -38.55
C ALA A 687 -11.63 -52.56 -39.27
N ASP A 688 -10.42 -52.41 -39.83
CA ASP A 688 -9.75 -53.38 -40.68
C ASP A 688 -8.44 -53.83 -40.03
N GLU A 689 -8.25 -55.14 -39.87
CA GLU A 689 -7.10 -55.73 -39.18
C GLU A 689 -5.79 -55.49 -39.93
N ALA A 690 -5.85 -55.39 -41.27
CA ALA A 690 -4.69 -55.09 -42.11
C ALA A 690 -4.10 -53.68 -41.88
N ARG A 691 -4.79 -52.81 -41.13
CA ARG A 691 -4.40 -51.42 -40.87
C ARG A 691 -3.87 -51.18 -39.46
N VAL A 692 -3.85 -52.21 -38.63
CA VAL A 692 -3.38 -52.12 -37.24
C VAL A 692 -1.91 -51.71 -37.18
N ASP A 693 -1.08 -52.26 -38.06
CA ASP A 693 0.36 -51.98 -38.09
C ASP A 693 0.64 -50.51 -38.45
N TYR A 694 -0.01 -49.99 -39.51
CA TYR A 694 0.12 -48.58 -39.92
C TYR A 694 -0.34 -47.61 -38.81
N ALA A 695 -1.45 -47.92 -38.14
CA ALA A 695 -1.95 -47.09 -37.06
C ALA A 695 -1.06 -47.14 -35.82
N THR A 696 -0.39 -48.27 -35.56
CA THR A 696 0.52 -48.44 -34.42
C THR A 696 1.78 -47.61 -34.64
N ASP A 697 2.42 -47.76 -35.81
CA ASP A 697 3.59 -46.96 -36.21
C ASP A 697 3.30 -45.46 -36.15
N TYR A 698 2.14 -45.02 -36.68
CA TYR A 698 1.72 -43.63 -36.61
C TYR A 698 1.62 -43.11 -35.15
N LEU A 699 1.02 -43.87 -34.24
CA LEU A 699 0.87 -43.45 -32.84
C LEU A 699 2.18 -43.45 -32.06
N GLU A 700 3.08 -44.38 -32.37
CA GLU A 700 4.43 -44.42 -31.77
C GLU A 700 5.26 -43.23 -32.23
N GLN A 701 5.29 -42.96 -33.54
CA GLN A 701 5.93 -41.77 -34.09
C GLN A 701 5.31 -40.50 -33.49
N LEU A 702 3.98 -40.41 -33.41
CA LEU A 702 3.30 -39.28 -32.78
C LEU A 702 3.76 -39.05 -31.34
N SER A 703 3.84 -40.13 -30.55
CA SER A 703 4.29 -40.06 -29.15
C SER A 703 5.74 -39.57 -29.03
N GLU A 704 6.61 -40.02 -29.95
CA GLU A 704 8.02 -39.65 -30.00
C GLU A 704 8.21 -38.19 -30.45
N PHE A 705 7.63 -37.79 -31.58
CA PHE A 705 7.74 -36.43 -32.12
C PHE A 705 7.10 -35.39 -31.20
N ALA A 706 5.96 -35.70 -30.56
CA ALA A 706 5.34 -34.83 -29.56
C ALA A 706 6.05 -34.88 -28.18
N ARG A 707 7.10 -35.70 -28.04
CA ARG A 707 7.93 -35.82 -26.83
C ARG A 707 7.12 -36.02 -25.56
N LEU A 708 6.12 -36.90 -25.61
CA LEU A 708 5.18 -37.08 -24.50
C LEU A 708 5.81 -37.70 -23.24
N GLY A 709 7.03 -38.24 -23.36
CA GLY A 709 7.86 -38.76 -22.27
C GLY A 709 7.37 -40.08 -21.66
N ASP A 710 7.91 -40.46 -20.51
CA ASP A 710 7.61 -41.75 -19.85
C ASP A 710 6.16 -41.84 -19.36
N ARG A 711 5.62 -43.05 -19.21
CA ARG A 711 4.20 -43.32 -18.84
C ARG A 711 3.19 -42.93 -19.92
N VAL A 712 3.54 -43.20 -21.17
CA VAL A 712 2.62 -43.19 -22.32
C VAL A 712 2.52 -44.61 -22.85
N SER A 713 1.31 -45.08 -23.12
CA SER A 713 1.10 -46.36 -23.82
C SER A 713 0.27 -46.16 -25.08
N VAL A 714 0.64 -46.87 -26.13
CA VAL A 714 -0.06 -46.87 -27.42
C VAL A 714 -0.90 -48.14 -27.50
N HIS A 715 -2.15 -48.01 -27.93
CA HIS A 715 -3.05 -49.15 -28.15
C HIS A 715 -3.84 -48.97 -29.45
N VAL A 716 -3.80 -49.98 -30.32
CA VAL A 716 -4.63 -50.03 -31.53
C VAL A 716 -5.56 -51.24 -31.42
N LEU A 717 -6.85 -51.02 -31.67
CA LEU A 717 -7.88 -52.05 -31.56
C LEU A 717 -8.56 -52.30 -32.92
N PRO A 718 -8.56 -53.54 -33.45
CA PRO A 718 -9.21 -53.90 -34.72
C PRO A 718 -10.73 -54.07 -34.55
N GLN A 719 -11.39 -53.05 -34.00
CA GLN A 719 -12.82 -53.08 -33.68
C GLN A 719 -13.46 -51.72 -33.94
N GLN A 720 -14.79 -51.70 -34.07
CA GLN A 720 -15.52 -50.44 -34.10
C GLN A 720 -15.33 -49.64 -32.81
N PHE A 721 -15.23 -48.32 -32.95
CA PHE A 721 -15.00 -47.38 -31.84
C PHE A 721 -15.95 -47.56 -30.65
N GLU A 722 -17.25 -47.82 -30.90
CA GLU A 722 -18.25 -48.04 -29.83
C GLU A 722 -18.01 -49.29 -29.00
N VAL A 723 -17.29 -50.29 -29.55
CA VAL A 723 -16.90 -51.51 -28.83
C VAL A 723 -15.58 -51.28 -28.11
N ALA A 724 -14.61 -50.65 -28.79
CA ALA A 724 -13.30 -50.31 -28.24
C ALA A 724 -13.39 -49.48 -26.95
N ILE A 725 -14.29 -48.48 -26.89
CA ILE A 725 -14.43 -47.60 -25.73
C ILE A 725 -14.82 -48.33 -24.43
N LYS A 726 -15.47 -49.49 -24.54
CA LYS A 726 -15.87 -50.32 -23.37
C LYS A 726 -14.68 -50.99 -22.68
N GLN A 727 -13.55 -51.16 -23.39
CA GLN A 727 -12.35 -51.79 -22.84
C GLN A 727 -11.59 -50.87 -21.87
N PHE A 728 -11.76 -49.55 -22.00
CA PHE A 728 -11.04 -48.54 -21.20
C PHE A 728 -11.92 -47.88 -20.13
N THR A 729 -12.91 -48.59 -19.60
CA THR A 729 -13.82 -48.06 -18.56
C THR A 729 -13.14 -47.71 -17.22
N SER A 730 -11.88 -48.15 -17.02
CA SER A 730 -11.07 -47.78 -15.85
C SER A 730 -10.44 -46.39 -15.93
N ALA A 731 -10.44 -45.75 -17.10
CA ALA A 731 -9.84 -44.44 -17.29
C ALA A 731 -10.65 -43.33 -16.60
N ASP A 732 -9.96 -42.32 -16.06
CA ASP A 732 -10.61 -41.22 -15.34
C ASP A 732 -11.16 -40.15 -16.31
N LEU A 733 -10.49 -39.98 -17.46
CA LEU A 733 -10.84 -39.02 -18.50
C LEU A 733 -10.58 -39.58 -19.91
N HIS A 734 -11.58 -39.53 -20.78
CA HIS A 734 -11.41 -39.72 -22.22
C HIS A 734 -11.47 -38.37 -22.94
N ILE A 735 -10.48 -38.11 -23.79
CA ILE A 735 -10.44 -36.97 -24.71
C ILE A 735 -10.76 -37.51 -26.11
N ILE A 736 -11.84 -37.04 -26.72
CA ILE A 736 -12.36 -37.57 -27.99
C ILE A 736 -12.52 -36.44 -29.01
N GLY A 737 -11.93 -36.59 -30.19
CA GLY A 737 -12.07 -35.65 -31.30
C GLY A 737 -13.46 -35.67 -31.95
N LEU A 738 -14.04 -34.49 -32.18
CA LEU A 738 -15.37 -34.29 -32.77
C LEU A 738 -15.36 -34.17 -34.31
N GLY A 739 -16.44 -34.63 -34.93
CA GLY A 739 -16.73 -34.35 -36.35
C GLY A 739 -17.21 -32.90 -36.56
N ASP A 740 -17.48 -32.53 -37.81
CA ASP A 740 -18.01 -31.18 -38.13
C ASP A 740 -19.49 -31.01 -37.81
N ARG A 741 -20.22 -32.11 -37.62
CA ARG A 741 -21.60 -32.14 -37.12
C ARG A 741 -21.65 -32.89 -35.80
N LEU A 742 -22.37 -32.32 -34.84
CA LEU A 742 -22.59 -32.92 -33.53
C LEU A 742 -23.94 -33.61 -33.52
N ASP A 743 -23.94 -34.91 -33.21
CA ASP A 743 -25.15 -35.63 -32.80
C ASP A 743 -25.12 -35.80 -31.28
N LYS A 744 -26.06 -35.14 -30.60
CA LYS A 744 -26.18 -35.17 -29.15
C LYS A 744 -26.41 -36.59 -28.63
N ARG A 745 -27.18 -37.42 -29.34
CA ARG A 745 -27.50 -38.79 -28.91
C ARG A 745 -26.25 -39.65 -28.93
N SER A 746 -25.47 -39.56 -29.99
CA SER A 746 -24.17 -40.24 -30.09
C SER A 746 -23.20 -39.82 -28.97
N LEU A 747 -23.07 -38.53 -28.68
CA LEU A 747 -22.17 -38.04 -27.61
C LEU A 747 -22.56 -38.55 -26.21
N LEU A 748 -23.86 -38.52 -25.90
CA LEU A 748 -24.36 -39.07 -24.64
C LEU A 748 -24.16 -40.59 -24.57
N ARG A 749 -24.44 -41.30 -25.67
CA ARG A 749 -24.22 -42.74 -25.77
C ARG A 749 -22.77 -43.11 -25.52
N LEU A 750 -21.82 -42.43 -26.16
CA LEU A 750 -20.38 -42.64 -25.96
C LEU A 750 -19.97 -42.43 -24.51
N SER A 751 -20.47 -41.39 -23.86
CA SER A 751 -20.16 -41.18 -22.44
C SER A 751 -20.77 -42.24 -21.53
N HIS A 752 -21.94 -42.77 -21.85
CA HIS A 752 -22.52 -43.89 -21.10
C HIS A 752 -21.72 -45.18 -21.30
N LEU A 753 -21.22 -45.43 -22.51
CA LEU A 753 -20.39 -46.60 -22.83
C LEU A 753 -19.03 -46.54 -22.12
N ALA A 754 -18.41 -45.37 -22.05
CA ALA A 754 -17.15 -45.16 -21.36
C ALA A 754 -17.25 -45.31 -19.82
N LYS A 755 -18.45 -45.12 -19.24
CA LYS A 755 -18.70 -45.08 -17.78
C LYS A 755 -17.85 -44.06 -17.01
N SER A 756 -17.16 -43.15 -17.68
CA SER A 756 -16.24 -42.17 -17.12
C SER A 756 -16.43 -40.79 -17.76
N SER A 757 -15.60 -39.81 -17.37
CA SER A 757 -15.71 -38.45 -17.89
C SER A 757 -15.21 -38.38 -19.33
N CYS A 758 -16.08 -37.95 -20.25
CA CYS A 758 -15.70 -37.70 -21.65
C CYS A 758 -15.64 -36.20 -21.91
N LEU A 759 -14.50 -35.77 -22.45
CA LEU A 759 -14.25 -34.44 -22.97
C LEU A 759 -14.19 -34.53 -24.49
N PHE A 760 -15.17 -33.94 -25.15
CA PHE A 760 -15.20 -33.90 -26.60
C PHE A 760 -14.59 -32.60 -27.10
N VAL A 761 -13.61 -32.71 -28.00
CA VAL A 761 -12.77 -31.59 -28.44
C VAL A 761 -12.96 -31.36 -29.93
N LYS A 762 -13.13 -30.11 -30.34
CA LYS A 762 -13.02 -29.70 -31.74
C LYS A 762 -12.02 -28.58 -31.89
N ASP A 763 -10.92 -28.84 -32.58
CA ASP A 763 -9.89 -27.84 -32.85
C ASP A 763 -10.37 -26.73 -33.81
N SER A 764 -9.69 -25.58 -33.76
CA SER A 764 -9.91 -24.40 -34.59
C SER A 764 -9.75 -24.69 -36.09
N GLY A 765 -8.87 -25.64 -36.45
CA GLY A 765 -8.48 -25.94 -37.82
C GLY A 765 -7.64 -24.84 -38.48
N ALA A 766 -7.15 -23.86 -37.70
CA ALA A 766 -6.40 -22.71 -38.20
C ALA A 766 -4.87 -22.89 -38.15
N GLY A 767 -4.38 -24.05 -37.68
CA GLY A 767 -2.94 -24.31 -37.50
C GLY A 767 -2.26 -23.33 -36.54
N LEU A 768 -3.01 -22.85 -35.54
CA LEU A 768 -2.54 -21.89 -34.53
C LEU A 768 -1.88 -22.60 -33.35
N GLU A 769 -2.28 -23.83 -33.08
CA GLU A 769 -1.66 -24.76 -32.15
C GLU A 769 -0.94 -25.89 -32.92
N SER A 770 0.21 -26.34 -32.43
CA SER A 770 0.88 -27.54 -32.92
C SER A 770 1.46 -28.28 -31.72
N ALA A 771 1.16 -29.57 -31.59
CA ALA A 771 1.74 -30.41 -30.55
C ALA A 771 3.18 -30.87 -30.88
N LEU A 772 3.63 -30.61 -32.11
CA LEU A 772 4.91 -31.06 -32.66
C LEU A 772 5.98 -29.93 -32.70
N VAL A 773 5.63 -28.74 -32.21
CA VAL A 773 6.51 -27.56 -32.08
C VAL A 773 6.83 -27.34 -30.61
#